data_AF-A0AAD8YXI5-F1
#
_entry.id   AF-A0AAD8YXI5-F1
#
_cell.length_a   1.000
_cell.length_b   1.000
_cell.length_c   1.000
_cell.angle_alpha   90.00
_cell.angle_beta   90.00
_cell.angle_gamma   90.00
#
_symmetry.space_group_name_H-M   'P 1'
#
loop_
_entity.id
_entity.type
_entity.pdbx_description
1 polymer ?
#
loop_
_entity_poly.entity_id
_entity_poly.type
_entity_poly.pdbx_seq_one_letter_code
_entity_poly.pdbx_strand_id
1 'polypeptide(L)'
;MERERFLSELSEQQVLKESYLQDVEEEEEEGNSRTQKASGITHTSDSLTLEEPHERLRLTLQDLQSQNAMLQEELIFLSNVKTELESNLKHIKEEFMMEREELEFKINELQMMKGDTDTCLEKEVHVLNELKTVSLDKHEQELQKLQELHKTEMKELETRVLCNAEHEKEAIIQELKKLQYQCTVLEEEKNIVISEYEHTKEILSNLELELGDRTADFVNQYSAMKEHAAMSIQELQEKLYEKDSVIKNLKSVAQTSVNSSDKCKEIHITVASDKEHRLENMRTDLDHMVEECKCGQKDTVQLTLKVLEDLLLTLESALAERRSFRSCIAHLEEQLYEKEQTKNCDAILTEQLPLHHTEEQVPGRELQAEALITPNEALITSTEEHTEMQMPNEISLHASEHHSEDERTEGVAVKLHEQPPNEVGTQGTKDDLKTKDDVKSLHHMLNEKEVIIVQLNEEISLLQEFKMSTCNKNMQIEILENEVKEKDERMNKIKAVAVKARKELENSKKEASALREELAAVQAARDKLSDSVKGIIQGAEEYKNLMISYDKQTELLDKEKEKLVGAEKLVEDLTKRLQSAVEQHKQLSSEREDMVAHIETLQSNVRQLEAQALEMQKLKSGLEKDLEAEKITKEQKTKDHQSAVADLEETRALLQKQEQQLQQTEQELEQLRKDAQQSTLLDMEMADYERLVKELNVQLLEKDKLLEKQENLAQAQRDREEKLSQEMESLKSLVDIGEEKNSKMKQLLVKTKKDLADAKKEEASQMMIQSSLKGELEGSLQQLDGYKIQCSELLADRHRLQEQLKSLSDQHLKAVGTFQCNVNTLQEQLSSTKAELCSTVSEFEGYKVRVHNVLKQQKTKSSAPCDGEFSKQEREHMDSMMEQLRSKLQENQLHLQSSTAELQQLQTEHDLLLERHNKMLQQTIAKEAELRERLLTLHSENSALRSEHSQSVAQLTAQADALRSSFREQVHHLQDEQRSTVEMLQQQISRLEAQLFQLQKEPSSTGSAPVQQIRKPLPDRKLADMAVCELQNMAREEGEGMETAEAELVSTSDSAPPTLEQLLSSPDPKQEPFVWQVEPTKDDLSQRLSTATRSLEHMNSLLHESEATNAVLMEQISVLKSELRRLERNQEREKSVANLEYLKNVVLRFMLLPAGSEKQALLPVIHTLLQLSPDEKSKLAAIAQGEEEAAHSGRSGWTSYLHSWSGIR
;
A
#
# COMPACT_ATOMS: atom_id res chain seq x y z
N MET A 1 5.24 -6.86 -75.35
CA MET A 1 6.25 -7.71 -74.68
C MET A 1 7.69 -7.35 -75.08
N GLU A 2 8.32 -7.88 -76.15
CA GLU A 2 9.73 -7.54 -76.46
C GLU A 2 9.94 -6.08 -76.90
N ARG A 3 8.97 -5.49 -77.61
CA ARG A 3 9.02 -4.09 -78.05
C ARG A 3 8.82 -3.09 -76.90
N GLU A 4 8.07 -3.49 -75.88
CA GLU A 4 7.86 -2.68 -74.66
C GLU A 4 9.04 -2.82 -73.71
N ARG A 5 9.67 -4.00 -73.64
CA ARG A 5 10.98 -4.14 -72.97
C ARG A 5 12.03 -3.24 -73.60
N PHE A 6 12.12 -3.23 -74.93
CA PHE A 6 13.06 -2.36 -75.64
C PHE A 6 12.79 -0.86 -75.41
N LEU A 7 11.52 -0.46 -75.28
CA LEU A 7 11.15 0.94 -75.00
C LEU A 7 11.44 1.32 -73.54
N SER A 8 11.22 0.41 -72.60
CA SER A 8 11.57 0.62 -71.18
C SER A 8 13.08 0.68 -70.98
N GLU A 9 13.84 -0.15 -71.69
CA GLU A 9 15.31 -0.18 -71.65
C GLU A 9 15.91 1.05 -72.36
N LEU A 10 15.25 1.59 -73.40
CA LEU A 10 15.60 2.89 -74.01
C LEU A 10 15.29 4.07 -73.09
N SER A 11 14.19 4.00 -72.33
CA SER A 11 13.82 5.00 -71.33
C SER A 11 14.83 5.02 -70.18
N GLU A 12 15.22 3.86 -69.67
CA GLU A 12 16.26 3.75 -68.63
C GLU A 12 17.63 4.20 -69.15
N GLN A 13 17.97 3.91 -70.41
CA GLN A 13 19.19 4.42 -71.03
C GLN A 13 19.16 5.94 -71.28
N GLN A 14 18.00 6.54 -71.54
CA GLN A 14 17.89 8.01 -71.65
C GLN A 14 18.08 8.69 -70.30
N VAL A 15 17.49 8.14 -69.23
CA VAL A 15 17.65 8.67 -67.87
C VAL A 15 19.09 8.54 -67.39
N LEU A 16 19.75 7.41 -67.67
CA LEU A 16 21.18 7.26 -67.36
C LEU A 16 22.03 8.25 -68.16
N LYS A 17 21.68 8.52 -69.42
CA LYS A 17 22.43 9.43 -70.28
C LYS A 17 22.23 10.90 -69.92
N GLU A 18 21.06 11.28 -69.41
CA GLU A 18 20.80 12.61 -68.83
C GLU A 18 21.54 12.79 -67.50
N SER A 19 21.58 11.77 -66.64
CA SER A 19 22.41 11.77 -65.42
C SER A 19 23.89 11.92 -65.72
N TYR A 20 24.42 11.21 -66.72
CA TYR A 20 25.82 11.36 -67.14
C TYR A 20 26.13 12.71 -67.81
N LEU A 21 25.14 13.38 -68.41
CA LEU A 21 25.32 14.73 -68.96
C LEU A 21 25.34 15.80 -67.87
N GLN A 22 24.57 15.59 -66.79
CA GLN A 22 24.52 16.50 -65.65
C GLN A 22 25.80 16.41 -64.80
N ASP A 23 26.37 15.22 -64.63
CA ASP A 23 27.68 15.04 -63.96
C ASP A 23 28.86 15.58 -64.80
N VAL A 24 28.73 15.62 -66.14
CA VAL A 24 29.75 16.18 -67.04
C VAL A 24 29.67 17.71 -67.12
N GLU A 25 28.49 18.31 -66.95
CA GLU A 25 28.34 19.77 -66.86
C GLU A 25 28.84 20.33 -65.52
N GLU A 26 28.79 19.55 -64.41
CA GLU A 26 29.40 19.93 -63.13
C GLU A 26 30.95 19.80 -63.12
N GLU A 27 31.53 18.86 -63.89
CA GLU A 27 32.99 18.75 -64.00
C GLU A 27 33.65 19.79 -64.95
N GLU A 28 32.89 20.45 -65.84
CA GLU A 28 33.44 21.49 -66.73
C GLU A 28 33.52 22.90 -66.09
N GLU A 29 32.84 23.18 -64.98
CA GLU A 29 32.92 24.49 -64.28
C GLU A 29 34.04 24.59 -63.21
N GLU A 30 34.60 23.49 -62.70
CA GLU A 30 35.72 23.53 -61.72
C GLU A 30 37.13 23.53 -62.34
N GLY A 31 37.23 23.71 -63.65
CA GLY A 31 38.45 23.52 -64.44
C GLY A 31 39.25 24.78 -64.78
N ASN A 32 39.20 25.91 -64.05
CA ASN A 32 40.11 27.01 -64.35
C ASN A 32 40.33 28.02 -63.21
N SER A 33 41.32 27.77 -62.35
CA SER A 33 42.41 28.72 -62.03
C SER A 33 43.11 28.38 -60.71
N ARG A 34 44.18 27.58 -60.81
CA ARG A 34 45.20 27.51 -59.76
C ARG A 34 46.55 27.84 -60.37
N THR A 35 47.00 29.10 -60.21
CA THR A 35 48.41 29.48 -60.03
C THR A 35 48.58 31.01 -60.10
N GLN A 36 48.88 31.67 -58.97
CA GLN A 36 50.17 32.37 -58.82
C GLN A 36 50.37 32.94 -57.41
N LYS A 37 51.61 32.76 -56.94
CA LYS A 37 52.16 33.17 -55.65
C LYS A 37 52.54 34.66 -55.63
N ALA A 38 52.39 35.23 -54.43
CA ALA A 38 53.29 36.14 -53.71
C ALA A 38 54.15 37.18 -54.47
N SER A 39 53.94 38.47 -54.14
CA SER A 39 54.93 39.53 -53.83
C SER A 39 54.20 40.88 -53.92
N GLY A 40 54.06 41.69 -52.88
CA GLY A 40 55.15 42.52 -52.34
C GLY A 40 55.58 43.57 -53.36
N ILE A 41 55.12 44.82 -53.24
CA ILE A 41 55.88 46.08 -53.48
C ILE A 41 54.98 47.30 -53.27
N THR A 42 55.54 48.22 -52.47
CA THR A 42 55.22 49.62 -52.20
C THR A 42 55.04 50.49 -53.44
N HIS A 43 54.10 51.45 -53.41
CA HIS A 43 54.33 52.90 -53.56
C HIS A 43 53.03 53.67 -53.87
N THR A 44 52.65 54.52 -52.91
CA THR A 44 52.25 55.94 -53.06
C THR A 44 51.75 56.41 -54.43
N SER A 45 50.48 56.83 -54.49
CA SER A 45 50.09 58.24 -54.62
C SER A 45 48.64 58.37 -55.10
N ASP A 46 47.85 59.07 -54.28
CA ASP A 46 46.74 59.96 -54.61
C ASP A 46 46.13 59.86 -56.01
N SER A 47 44.91 59.31 -56.09
CA SER A 47 43.91 59.88 -56.98
C SER A 47 42.52 59.76 -56.37
N LEU A 48 41.88 60.92 -56.32
CA LEU A 48 40.54 61.17 -55.83
C LEU A 48 39.47 60.44 -56.68
N THR A 49 38.41 60.03 -55.99
CA THR A 49 37.01 59.96 -56.47
C THR A 49 36.67 58.98 -57.59
N LEU A 50 36.25 57.75 -57.24
CA LEU A 50 35.18 57.01 -57.95
C LEU A 50 34.75 55.68 -57.26
N GLU A 51 34.48 55.65 -55.95
CA GLU A 51 34.03 54.39 -55.28
C GLU A 51 32.54 54.31 -54.92
N GLU A 52 31.81 55.42 -54.82
CA GLU A 52 30.37 55.39 -54.50
C GLU A 52 29.49 54.58 -55.48
N PRO A 53 29.66 54.63 -56.82
CA PRO A 53 28.84 53.82 -57.69
C PRO A 53 29.22 52.34 -57.60
N HIS A 54 30.47 52.00 -57.32
CA HIS A 54 30.95 50.62 -57.28
C HIS A 54 30.45 49.88 -56.03
N GLU A 55 30.42 50.55 -54.89
CA GLU A 55 29.92 49.98 -53.63
C GLU A 55 28.39 49.83 -53.66
N ARG A 56 27.69 50.81 -54.24
CA ARG A 56 26.25 50.72 -54.48
C ARG A 56 25.91 49.63 -55.51
N LEU A 57 26.69 49.52 -56.59
CA LEU A 57 26.54 48.42 -57.55
C LEU A 57 26.77 47.07 -56.88
N ARG A 58 27.79 46.95 -56.01
CA ARG A 58 28.11 45.72 -55.28
C ARG A 58 26.98 45.31 -54.33
N LEU A 59 26.41 46.26 -53.58
CA LEU A 59 25.25 46.00 -52.73
C LEU A 59 24.02 45.60 -53.55
N THR A 60 23.72 46.29 -54.65
CA THR A 60 22.62 45.87 -55.54
C THR A 60 22.86 44.51 -56.19
N LEU A 61 24.11 44.16 -56.47
CA LEU A 61 24.47 42.88 -57.07
C LEU A 61 24.39 41.75 -56.02
N GLN A 62 24.70 42.04 -54.76
CA GLN A 62 24.50 41.13 -53.63
C GLN A 62 23.01 40.91 -53.31
N ASP A 63 22.19 41.96 -53.36
CA ASP A 63 20.73 41.85 -53.22
C ASP A 63 20.10 41.10 -54.40
N LEU A 64 20.58 41.34 -55.62
CA LEU A 64 20.15 40.56 -56.78
C LEU A 64 20.61 39.10 -56.69
N GLN A 65 21.80 38.82 -56.14
CA GLN A 65 22.27 37.46 -55.89
C GLN A 65 21.43 36.75 -54.83
N SER A 66 21.04 37.42 -53.75
CA SER A 66 20.17 36.83 -52.72
C SER A 66 18.75 36.60 -53.23
N GLN A 67 18.21 37.52 -54.04
CA GLN A 67 16.94 37.30 -54.76
C GLN A 67 17.02 36.14 -55.75
N ASN A 68 18.13 35.99 -56.48
CA ASN A 68 18.31 34.86 -57.39
C ASN A 68 18.41 33.53 -56.64
N ALA A 69 19.07 33.50 -55.47
CA ALA A 69 19.13 32.32 -54.60
C ALA A 69 17.74 31.94 -54.07
N MET A 70 16.95 32.92 -53.62
CA MET A 70 15.57 32.67 -53.18
C MET A 70 14.69 32.15 -54.32
N LEU A 71 14.82 32.72 -55.52
CA LEU A 71 14.10 32.25 -56.69
C LEU A 71 14.54 30.84 -57.09
N GLN A 72 15.83 30.50 -56.96
CA GLN A 72 16.31 29.13 -57.19
C GLN A 72 15.73 28.14 -56.16
N GLU A 73 15.67 28.51 -54.89
CA GLU A 73 15.03 27.71 -53.84
C GLU A 73 13.53 27.53 -54.10
N GLU A 74 12.82 28.58 -54.51
CA GLU A 74 11.41 28.51 -54.89
C GLU A 74 11.20 27.64 -56.13
N LEU A 75 12.10 27.69 -57.11
CA LEU A 75 12.06 26.86 -58.31
C LEU A 75 12.34 25.38 -57.98
N ILE A 76 13.25 25.09 -57.05
CA ILE A 76 13.49 23.75 -56.52
C ILE A 76 12.26 23.23 -55.78
N PHE A 77 11.65 24.05 -54.92
CA PHE A 77 10.42 23.69 -54.21
C PHE A 77 9.28 23.39 -55.20
N LEU A 78 9.06 24.26 -56.19
CA LEU A 78 8.06 24.05 -57.23
C LEU A 78 8.37 22.82 -58.10
N SER A 79 9.65 22.54 -58.37
CA SER A 79 10.08 21.32 -59.07
C SER A 79 9.73 20.07 -58.26
N ASN A 80 10.00 20.07 -56.95
CA ASN A 80 9.67 18.94 -56.07
C ASN A 80 8.15 18.72 -55.93
N VAL A 81 7.37 19.78 -55.80
CA VAL A 81 5.90 19.67 -55.80
C VAL A 81 5.40 19.15 -57.14
N LYS A 82 6.00 19.59 -58.25
CA LYS A 82 5.67 19.09 -59.59
C LYS A 82 6.00 17.61 -59.75
N THR A 83 7.16 17.14 -59.30
CA THR A 83 7.53 15.71 -59.38
C THR A 83 6.62 14.84 -58.50
N GLU A 84 6.21 15.33 -57.34
CA GLU A 84 5.24 14.65 -56.47
C GLU A 84 3.86 14.56 -57.13
N LEU A 85 3.37 15.65 -57.75
CA LEU A 85 2.12 15.63 -58.51
C LEU A 85 2.19 14.73 -59.75
N GLU A 86 3.32 14.70 -60.46
CA GLU A 86 3.54 13.80 -61.59
C GLU A 86 3.58 12.33 -61.15
N SER A 87 4.19 12.03 -60.00
CA SER A 87 4.19 10.69 -59.39
C SER A 87 2.78 10.26 -58.99
N ASN A 88 2.01 11.12 -58.31
CA ASN A 88 0.62 10.85 -57.93
C ASN A 88 -0.26 10.62 -59.17
N LEU A 89 -0.05 11.41 -60.23
CA LEU A 89 -0.76 11.24 -61.50
C LEU A 89 -0.39 9.92 -62.19
N LYS A 90 0.87 9.50 -62.12
CA LYS A 90 1.32 8.19 -62.61
C LYS A 90 0.68 7.05 -61.81
N HIS A 91 0.62 7.16 -60.48
CA HIS A 91 0.00 6.17 -59.62
C HIS A 91 -1.49 6.00 -59.92
N ILE A 92 -2.24 7.11 -60.03
CA ILE A 92 -3.66 7.09 -60.42
C ILE A 92 -3.84 6.46 -61.82
N LYS A 93 -2.95 6.74 -62.78
CA LYS A 93 -3.00 6.09 -64.10
C LYS A 93 -2.75 4.59 -64.03
N GLU A 94 -1.83 4.14 -63.18
CA GLU A 94 -1.57 2.71 -62.95
C GLU A 94 -2.78 2.02 -62.31
N GLU A 95 -3.43 2.65 -61.33
CA GLU A 95 -4.69 2.17 -60.74
C GLU A 95 -5.80 2.05 -61.79
N PHE A 96 -6.02 3.09 -62.60
CA PHE A 96 -6.99 3.04 -63.71
C PHE A 96 -6.65 1.97 -64.75
N MET A 97 -5.37 1.72 -65.01
CA MET A 97 -4.95 0.66 -65.93
C MET A 97 -5.24 -0.72 -65.34
N MET A 98 -4.97 -0.94 -64.05
CA MET A 98 -5.30 -2.20 -63.37
C MET A 98 -6.81 -2.45 -63.33
N GLU A 99 -7.62 -1.43 -62.99
CA GLU A 99 -9.08 -1.54 -63.05
C GLU A 99 -9.58 -1.85 -64.46
N ARG A 100 -8.99 -1.22 -65.49
CA ARG A 100 -9.35 -1.51 -66.88
C ARG A 100 -8.98 -2.94 -67.27
N GLU A 101 -7.81 -3.41 -66.88
CA GLU A 101 -7.37 -4.80 -67.14
C GLU A 101 -8.25 -5.82 -66.40
N GLU A 102 -8.67 -5.52 -65.18
CA GLU A 102 -9.60 -6.35 -64.41
C GLU A 102 -10.99 -6.39 -65.07
N LEU A 103 -11.49 -5.24 -65.53
CA LEU A 103 -12.73 -5.16 -66.29
C LEU A 103 -12.62 -5.86 -67.65
N GLU A 104 -11.51 -5.75 -68.35
CA GLU A 104 -11.26 -6.44 -69.62
C GLU A 104 -11.14 -7.95 -69.42
N PHE A 105 -10.51 -8.40 -68.34
CA PHE A 105 -10.53 -9.80 -67.91
C PHE A 105 -11.96 -10.28 -67.66
N LYS A 106 -12.78 -9.48 -66.95
CA LYS A 106 -14.18 -9.81 -66.69
C LYS A 106 -15.02 -9.84 -67.97
N ILE A 107 -14.78 -8.92 -68.90
CA ILE A 107 -15.43 -8.91 -70.21
C ILE A 107 -15.02 -10.14 -71.02
N ASN A 108 -13.75 -10.52 -71.02
CA ASN A 108 -13.26 -11.71 -71.72
C ASN A 108 -13.81 -13.00 -71.11
N GLU A 109 -13.93 -13.08 -69.78
CA GLU A 109 -14.60 -14.18 -69.07
C GLU A 109 -16.09 -14.27 -69.48
N LEU A 110 -16.78 -13.12 -69.54
CA LEU A 110 -18.17 -13.05 -69.99
C LEU A 110 -18.35 -13.35 -71.48
N GLN A 111 -17.38 -12.99 -72.33
CA GLN A 111 -17.40 -13.30 -73.76
C GLN A 111 -17.07 -14.77 -74.03
N MET A 112 -16.18 -15.37 -73.26
CA MET A 112 -15.93 -16.82 -73.23
C MET A 112 -17.22 -17.59 -72.89
N MET A 113 -18.03 -17.08 -71.95
CA MET A 113 -19.34 -17.66 -71.64
C MET A 113 -20.39 -17.41 -72.73
N LYS A 114 -20.20 -16.41 -73.60
CA LYS A 114 -21.12 -16.04 -74.69
C LYS A 114 -20.83 -16.75 -76.02
N GLY A 115 -19.57 -17.16 -76.23
CA GLY A 115 -19.08 -17.80 -77.45
C GLY A 115 -19.78 -19.10 -77.83
N ASP A 116 -20.49 -19.74 -76.89
CA ASP A 116 -21.19 -21.01 -77.11
C ASP A 116 -22.62 -20.84 -77.68
N THR A 117 -23.10 -19.60 -77.96
CA THR A 117 -24.54 -19.37 -78.21
C THR A 117 -24.93 -18.48 -79.39
N ASP A 118 -24.06 -18.22 -80.37
CA ASP A 118 -24.43 -17.37 -81.50
C ASP A 118 -24.43 -18.13 -82.84
N THR A 119 -25.59 -18.67 -83.22
CA THR A 119 -26.04 -18.69 -84.63
C THR A 119 -27.54 -18.98 -84.72
N CYS A 120 -28.37 -17.93 -84.70
CA CYS A 120 -29.48 -17.69 -85.65
C CYS A 120 -30.46 -16.65 -85.09
N LEU A 121 -30.60 -15.54 -85.82
CA LEU A 121 -31.19 -14.27 -85.39
C LEU A 121 -32.73 -14.20 -85.40
N GLU A 122 -33.22 -13.33 -84.51
CA GLU A 122 -34.34 -12.38 -84.68
C GLU A 122 -35.80 -12.77 -84.41
N LYS A 123 -36.16 -14.04 -84.16
CA LYS A 123 -37.55 -14.39 -83.80
C LYS A 123 -37.80 -14.73 -82.33
N GLU A 124 -36.76 -14.93 -81.52
CA GLU A 124 -36.90 -15.22 -80.08
C GLU A 124 -36.90 -13.97 -79.18
N VAL A 125 -36.58 -12.79 -79.72
CA VAL A 125 -36.45 -11.56 -78.94
C VAL A 125 -37.78 -11.13 -78.29
N HIS A 126 -38.93 -11.42 -78.92
CA HIS A 126 -40.22 -11.02 -78.33
C HIS A 126 -40.69 -11.95 -77.20
N VAL A 127 -40.43 -13.26 -77.29
CA VAL A 127 -40.79 -14.23 -76.25
C VAL A 127 -39.82 -14.15 -75.07
N LEU A 128 -38.53 -13.90 -75.33
CA LEU A 128 -37.56 -13.65 -74.26
C LEU A 128 -37.79 -12.33 -73.54
N ASN A 129 -38.33 -11.29 -74.20
CA ASN A 129 -38.66 -10.05 -73.50
C ASN A 129 -39.83 -10.22 -72.52
N GLU A 130 -40.87 -10.97 -72.88
CA GLU A 130 -41.98 -11.28 -71.94
C GLU A 130 -41.55 -12.24 -70.83
N LEU A 131 -40.65 -13.20 -71.12
CA LEU A 131 -40.10 -14.07 -70.08
C LEU A 131 -39.16 -13.31 -69.13
N LYS A 132 -38.41 -12.33 -69.66
CA LYS A 132 -37.47 -11.49 -68.90
C LYS A 132 -38.20 -10.46 -68.05
N THR A 133 -39.32 -9.90 -68.50
CA THR A 133 -40.16 -9.04 -67.64
C THR A 133 -40.81 -9.84 -66.52
N VAL A 134 -41.33 -11.04 -66.78
CA VAL A 134 -41.87 -11.92 -65.73
C VAL A 134 -40.77 -12.40 -64.76
N SER A 135 -39.54 -12.61 -65.23
CA SER A 135 -38.40 -12.96 -64.38
C SER A 135 -37.90 -11.76 -63.55
N LEU A 136 -37.93 -10.54 -64.09
CA LEU A 136 -37.61 -9.32 -63.38
C LEU A 136 -38.65 -9.01 -62.30
N ASP A 137 -39.94 -9.13 -62.62
CA ASP A 137 -41.03 -8.93 -61.64
C ASP A 137 -40.96 -9.96 -60.50
N LYS A 138 -40.56 -11.21 -60.80
CA LYS A 138 -40.32 -12.24 -59.77
C LYS A 138 -39.11 -11.91 -58.89
N HIS A 139 -38.00 -11.46 -59.48
CA HIS A 139 -36.83 -11.06 -58.71
C HIS A 139 -37.09 -9.78 -57.90
N GLU A 140 -37.90 -8.85 -58.40
CA GLU A 140 -38.31 -7.66 -57.66
C GLU A 140 -39.23 -8.02 -56.48
N GLN A 141 -40.14 -8.98 -56.66
CA GLN A 141 -40.91 -9.55 -55.55
C GLN A 141 -40.05 -10.32 -54.54
N GLU A 142 -39.05 -11.07 -54.99
CA GLU A 142 -38.10 -11.76 -54.10
C GLU A 142 -37.23 -10.76 -53.33
N LEU A 143 -36.78 -9.69 -53.98
CA LEU A 143 -36.02 -8.62 -53.35
C LEU A 143 -36.87 -7.86 -52.31
N GLN A 144 -38.15 -7.59 -52.61
CA GLN A 144 -39.08 -6.99 -51.65
C GLN A 144 -39.34 -7.91 -50.45
N LYS A 145 -39.51 -9.21 -50.67
CA LYS A 145 -39.64 -10.20 -49.58
C LYS A 145 -38.36 -10.29 -48.74
N LEU A 146 -37.19 -10.24 -49.37
CA LEU A 146 -35.91 -10.25 -48.67
C LEU A 146 -35.69 -8.95 -47.88
N GLN A 147 -36.10 -7.80 -48.42
CA GLN A 147 -36.09 -6.53 -47.71
C GLN A 147 -37.07 -6.51 -46.53
N GLU A 148 -38.27 -7.08 -46.67
CA GLU A 148 -39.21 -7.25 -45.55
C GLU A 148 -38.66 -8.20 -44.49
N LEU A 149 -38.05 -9.32 -44.90
CA LEU A 149 -37.42 -10.28 -43.99
C LEU A 149 -36.27 -9.64 -43.21
N HIS A 150 -35.35 -8.96 -43.89
CA HIS A 150 -34.27 -8.21 -43.24
C HIS A 150 -34.83 -7.12 -42.31
N LYS A 151 -35.91 -6.43 -42.69
CA LYS A 151 -36.55 -5.43 -41.83
C LYS A 151 -37.18 -6.06 -40.58
N THR A 152 -37.73 -7.27 -40.68
CA THR A 152 -38.23 -8.01 -39.51
C THR A 152 -37.10 -8.52 -38.63
N GLU A 153 -36.02 -9.04 -39.22
CA GLU A 153 -34.85 -9.53 -38.49
C GLU A 153 -34.13 -8.38 -37.77
N MET A 154 -33.98 -7.22 -38.41
CA MET A 154 -33.42 -6.02 -37.78
C MET A 154 -34.27 -5.55 -36.60
N LYS A 155 -35.60 -5.56 -36.72
CA LYS A 155 -36.49 -5.23 -35.59
C LYS A 155 -36.40 -6.25 -34.47
N GLU A 156 -36.32 -7.54 -34.79
CA GLU A 156 -36.13 -8.58 -33.78
C GLU A 156 -34.78 -8.44 -33.06
N LEU A 157 -33.71 -8.13 -33.79
CA LEU A 157 -32.40 -7.85 -33.22
C LEU A 157 -32.42 -6.60 -32.35
N GLU A 158 -33.03 -5.51 -32.79
CA GLU A 158 -33.24 -4.30 -31.98
C GLU A 158 -33.99 -4.62 -30.69
N THR A 159 -35.08 -5.40 -30.75
CA THR A 159 -35.84 -5.79 -29.54
C THR A 159 -35.05 -6.71 -28.61
N ARG A 160 -34.24 -7.62 -29.14
CA ARG A 160 -33.37 -8.50 -28.33
C ARG A 160 -32.26 -7.72 -27.66
N VAL A 161 -31.62 -6.80 -28.37
CA VAL A 161 -30.58 -5.93 -27.81
C VAL A 161 -31.15 -5.04 -26.71
N LEU A 162 -32.33 -4.44 -26.93
CA LEU A 162 -33.02 -3.65 -25.91
C LEU A 162 -33.41 -4.48 -24.68
N CYS A 163 -33.96 -5.68 -24.88
CA CYS A 163 -34.32 -6.57 -23.78
C CYS A 163 -33.11 -7.04 -22.97
N ASN A 164 -31.99 -7.35 -23.65
CA ASN A 164 -30.74 -7.71 -22.99
C ASN A 164 -30.17 -6.52 -22.20
N ALA A 165 -30.19 -5.31 -22.77
CA ALA A 165 -29.74 -4.11 -22.07
C ALA A 165 -30.62 -3.77 -20.85
N GLU A 166 -31.93 -3.99 -20.94
CA GLU A 166 -32.85 -3.86 -19.79
C GLU A 166 -32.57 -4.90 -18.70
N HIS A 167 -32.29 -6.15 -19.08
CA HIS A 167 -31.94 -7.21 -18.14
C HIS A 167 -30.59 -6.94 -17.45
N GLU A 168 -29.58 -6.51 -18.19
CA GLU A 168 -28.28 -6.12 -17.63
C GLU A 168 -28.42 -4.93 -16.66
N LYS A 169 -29.23 -3.93 -17.03
CA LYS A 169 -29.55 -2.80 -16.16
C LYS A 169 -30.24 -3.25 -14.86
N GLU A 170 -31.20 -4.16 -14.95
CA GLU A 170 -31.91 -4.67 -13.77
C GLU A 170 -30.96 -5.48 -12.86
N ALA A 171 -30.05 -6.27 -13.44
CA ALA A 171 -29.02 -6.99 -12.70
C ALA A 171 -28.06 -6.03 -11.96
N ILE A 172 -27.59 -4.98 -12.62
CA ILE A 172 -26.75 -3.93 -12.01
C ILE A 172 -27.51 -3.23 -10.88
N ILE A 173 -28.80 -2.94 -11.04
CA ILE A 173 -29.62 -2.32 -10.00
C ILE A 173 -29.75 -3.24 -8.78
N GLN A 174 -29.91 -4.55 -8.97
CA GLN A 174 -29.96 -5.51 -7.87
C GLN A 174 -28.62 -5.61 -7.13
N GLU A 175 -27.52 -5.59 -7.87
CA GLU A 175 -26.16 -5.60 -7.29
C GLU A 175 -25.87 -4.30 -6.53
N LEU A 176 -26.27 -3.14 -7.07
CA LEU A 176 -26.20 -1.85 -6.37
C LEU A 176 -27.03 -1.85 -5.08
N LYS A 177 -28.24 -2.43 -5.08
CA LYS A 177 -29.05 -2.57 -3.86
C LYS A 177 -28.37 -3.47 -2.82
N LYS A 178 -27.73 -4.56 -3.26
CA LYS A 178 -26.98 -5.46 -2.37
C LYS A 178 -25.75 -4.78 -1.77
N LEU A 179 -24.98 -4.05 -2.58
CA LEU A 179 -23.85 -3.24 -2.12
C LEU A 179 -24.30 -2.14 -1.16
N GLN A 180 -25.41 -1.47 -1.45
CA GLN A 180 -25.97 -0.45 -0.57
C GLN A 180 -26.38 -1.03 0.79
N TYR A 181 -27.00 -2.21 0.79
CA TYR A 181 -27.32 -2.93 2.03
C TYR A 181 -26.06 -3.33 2.82
N GLN A 182 -25.02 -3.81 2.13
CA GLN A 182 -23.74 -4.12 2.78
C GLN A 182 -23.08 -2.88 3.39
N CYS A 183 -23.11 -1.75 2.70
CA CYS A 183 -22.61 -0.48 3.24
C CYS A 183 -23.39 -0.04 4.49
N THR A 184 -24.72 -0.21 4.52
CA THR A 184 -25.52 0.14 5.72
C THR A 184 -25.18 -0.76 6.91
N VAL A 185 -24.99 -2.06 6.68
CA VAL A 185 -24.59 -3.00 7.75
C VAL A 185 -23.20 -2.67 8.28
N LEU A 186 -22.23 -2.39 7.38
CA LEU A 186 -20.89 -1.98 7.79
C LEU A 186 -20.89 -0.64 8.53
N GLU A 187 -21.81 0.27 8.21
CA GLU A 187 -21.95 1.54 8.93
C GLU A 187 -22.54 1.35 10.33
N GLU A 188 -23.50 0.43 10.49
CA GLU A 188 -24.01 0.01 11.79
C GLU A 188 -22.92 -0.67 12.64
N GLU A 189 -22.15 -1.61 12.07
CA GLU A 189 -21.01 -2.25 12.73
C GLU A 189 -19.93 -1.23 13.13
N LYS A 190 -19.58 -0.28 12.24
CA LYS A 190 -18.67 0.82 12.54
C LYS A 190 -19.14 1.63 13.74
N ASN A 191 -20.43 1.95 13.80
CA ASN A 191 -21.00 2.74 14.89
C ASN A 191 -20.99 1.97 16.22
N ILE A 192 -21.23 0.66 16.19
CA ILE A 192 -21.10 -0.21 17.37
C ILE A 192 -19.66 -0.20 17.89
N VAL A 193 -18.67 -0.41 17.01
CA VAL A 193 -17.24 -0.38 17.40
C VAL A 193 -16.82 0.98 17.94
N ILE A 194 -17.30 2.08 17.35
CA ILE A 194 -17.05 3.43 17.87
C ILE A 194 -17.64 3.58 19.28
N SER A 195 -18.87 3.10 19.52
CA SER A 195 -19.48 3.18 20.85
C SER A 195 -18.75 2.34 21.90
N GLU A 196 -18.25 1.15 21.54
CA GLU A 196 -17.42 0.32 22.42
C GLU A 196 -16.06 0.97 22.71
N TYR A 197 -15.47 1.63 21.71
CA TYR A 197 -14.24 2.41 21.88
C TYR A 197 -14.45 3.62 22.81
N GLU A 198 -15.55 4.35 22.65
CA GLU A 198 -15.90 5.45 23.55
C GLU A 198 -16.13 4.98 24.98
N HIS A 199 -16.81 3.83 25.15
CA HIS A 199 -17.04 3.23 26.46
C HIS A 199 -15.73 2.79 27.13
N THR A 200 -14.85 2.10 26.41
CA THR A 200 -13.53 1.70 26.93
C THR A 200 -12.65 2.91 27.27
N LYS A 201 -12.71 3.98 26.47
CA LYS A 201 -12.05 5.24 26.78
C LYS A 201 -12.58 5.90 28.05
N GLU A 202 -13.88 5.85 28.29
CA GLU A 202 -14.50 6.35 29.53
C GLU A 202 -14.05 5.55 30.75
N ILE A 203 -13.99 4.22 30.65
CA ILE A 203 -13.44 3.35 31.70
C ILE A 203 -11.98 3.71 32.01
N LEU A 204 -11.14 3.87 30.99
CA LEU A 204 -9.75 4.25 31.18
C LEU A 204 -9.61 5.64 31.82
N SER A 205 -10.44 6.61 31.41
CA SER A 205 -10.45 7.95 32.01
C SER A 205 -10.87 7.91 33.49
N ASN A 206 -11.83 7.05 33.86
CA ASN A 206 -12.24 6.88 35.25
C ASN A 206 -11.13 6.21 36.08
N LEU A 207 -10.44 5.21 35.53
CA LEU A 207 -9.29 4.58 36.18
C LEU A 207 -8.12 5.56 36.36
N GLU A 208 -7.85 6.41 35.37
CA GLU A 208 -6.85 7.48 35.47
C GLU A 208 -7.21 8.48 36.59
N LEU A 209 -8.50 8.83 36.71
CA LEU A 209 -8.98 9.72 37.76
C LEU A 209 -8.86 9.08 39.14
N GLU A 210 -9.26 7.81 39.29
CA GLU A 210 -9.08 7.05 40.53
C GLU A 210 -7.61 6.88 40.93
N LEU A 211 -6.72 6.62 39.97
CA LEU A 211 -5.28 6.54 40.21
C LEU A 211 -4.72 7.92 40.60
N GLY A 212 -5.23 8.99 39.99
CA GLY A 212 -4.92 10.37 40.35
C GLY A 212 -5.32 10.69 41.79
N ASP A 213 -6.56 10.35 42.18
CA ASP A 213 -7.09 10.57 43.52
C ASP A 213 -6.34 9.74 44.57
N ARG A 214 -6.08 8.44 44.30
CA ARG A 214 -5.26 7.60 45.18
C ARG A 214 -3.84 8.15 45.33
N THR A 215 -3.24 8.62 44.24
CA THR A 215 -1.89 9.23 44.29
C THR A 215 -1.90 10.53 45.10
N ALA A 216 -2.94 11.36 44.95
CA ALA A 216 -3.11 12.57 45.74
C ALA A 216 -3.26 12.24 47.24
N ASP A 217 -4.05 11.23 47.58
CA ASP A 217 -4.21 10.76 48.96
C ASP A 217 -2.88 10.22 49.54
N PHE A 218 -2.11 9.44 48.77
CA PHE A 218 -0.78 8.99 49.17
C PHE A 218 0.19 10.16 49.40
N VAL A 219 0.19 11.15 48.51
CA VAL A 219 1.02 12.36 48.67
C VAL A 219 0.60 13.14 49.92
N ASN A 220 -0.70 13.28 50.16
CA ASN A 220 -1.23 13.94 51.35
C ASN A 220 -0.83 13.19 52.63
N GLN A 221 -0.99 11.87 52.68
CA GLN A 221 -0.54 11.04 53.81
C GLN A 221 0.97 11.13 54.04
N TYR A 222 1.78 11.08 52.97
CA TYR A 222 3.23 11.23 53.07
C TYR A 222 3.62 12.63 53.56
N SER A 223 2.92 13.67 53.12
CA SER A 223 3.14 15.04 53.58
C SER A 223 2.80 15.21 55.07
N ALA A 224 1.69 14.61 55.53
CA ALA A 224 1.30 14.60 56.93
C ALA A 224 2.30 13.82 57.80
N MET A 225 2.78 12.66 57.34
CA MET A 225 3.84 11.91 58.02
C MET A 225 5.15 12.70 58.10
N LYS A 226 5.51 13.40 57.02
CA LYS A 226 6.70 14.26 56.97
C LYS A 226 6.58 15.43 57.94
N GLU A 227 5.40 16.05 58.04
CA GLU A 227 5.12 17.14 58.96
C GLU A 227 5.13 16.65 60.42
N HIS A 228 4.52 15.50 60.69
CA HIS A 228 4.59 14.85 62.00
C HIS A 228 6.04 14.52 62.40
N ALA A 229 6.83 13.94 61.48
CA ALA A 229 8.25 13.68 61.72
C ALA A 229 9.05 14.97 61.97
N ALA A 230 8.73 16.06 61.26
CA ALA A 230 9.34 17.37 61.50
C ALA A 230 8.97 17.93 62.87
N MET A 231 7.71 17.79 63.29
CA MET A 231 7.24 18.18 64.63
C MET A 231 7.96 17.38 65.72
N SER A 232 8.06 16.05 65.59
CA SER A 232 8.80 15.22 66.55
C SER A 232 10.28 15.59 66.63
N ILE A 233 10.92 15.91 65.50
CA ILE A 233 12.31 16.42 65.48
C ILE A 233 12.41 17.76 66.20
N GLN A 234 11.45 18.67 65.98
CA GLN A 234 11.42 19.97 66.66
C GLN A 234 11.24 19.82 68.17
N GLU A 235 10.35 18.94 68.63
CA GLU A 235 10.17 18.62 70.05
C GLU A 235 11.45 18.01 70.66
N LEU A 236 12.12 17.11 69.94
CA LEU A 236 13.42 16.57 70.37
C LEU A 236 14.51 17.64 70.44
N GLN A 237 14.51 18.60 69.52
CA GLN A 237 15.41 19.75 69.55
C GLN A 237 15.11 20.69 70.73
N GLU A 238 13.84 20.95 71.03
CA GLU A 238 13.44 21.72 72.22
C GLU A 238 13.86 21.00 73.51
N LYS A 239 13.61 19.70 73.63
CA LYS A 239 14.06 18.88 74.77
C LYS A 239 15.60 18.88 74.90
N LEU A 240 16.33 18.88 73.79
CA LEU A 240 17.79 19.03 73.78
C LEU A 240 18.22 20.42 74.27
N TYR A 241 17.54 21.48 73.83
CA TYR A 241 17.80 22.85 74.26
C TYR A 241 17.49 23.05 75.75
N GLU A 242 16.39 22.48 76.26
CA GLU A 242 16.07 22.43 77.67
C GLU A 242 17.14 21.68 78.47
N LYS A 243 17.59 20.53 77.96
CA LYS A 243 18.67 19.76 78.59
C LYS A 243 19.98 20.55 78.62
N ASP A 244 20.34 21.24 77.55
CA ASP A 244 21.54 22.08 77.51
C ASP A 244 21.42 23.31 78.42
N SER A 245 20.23 23.88 78.57
CA SER A 245 19.90 24.91 79.55
C SER A 245 20.05 24.40 80.98
N VAL A 246 19.54 23.20 81.28
CA VAL A 246 19.71 22.53 82.58
C VAL A 246 21.17 22.19 82.85
N ILE A 247 21.94 21.74 81.85
CA ILE A 247 23.39 21.51 81.98
C ILE A 247 24.13 22.83 82.25
N LYS A 248 23.74 23.93 81.60
CA LYS A 248 24.29 25.26 81.87
C LYS A 248 23.98 25.73 83.29
N ASN A 249 22.76 25.50 83.76
CA ASN A 249 22.33 25.78 85.13
C ASN A 249 23.09 24.89 86.14
N LEU A 250 23.24 23.59 85.88
CA LEU A 250 24.04 22.66 86.70
C LEU A 250 25.52 23.03 86.72
N LYS A 251 26.08 23.49 85.60
CA LYS A 251 27.46 24.04 85.57
C LYS A 251 27.57 25.31 86.42
N SER A 252 26.57 26.20 86.38
CA SER A 252 26.54 27.40 87.23
C SER A 252 26.42 27.07 88.73
N VAL A 253 25.70 25.98 89.08
CA VAL A 253 25.59 25.46 90.45
C VAL A 253 26.87 24.73 90.89
N ALA A 254 27.52 23.98 89.99
CA ALA A 254 28.81 23.35 90.26
C ALA A 254 29.92 24.38 90.48
N GLN A 255 29.89 25.52 89.77
CA GLN A 255 30.84 26.63 89.96
C GLN A 255 30.61 27.44 91.24
N THR A 256 29.47 27.29 91.91
CA THR A 256 29.12 28.01 93.15
C THR A 256 29.15 27.12 94.40
N SER A 257 29.52 25.84 94.30
CA SER A 257 29.56 24.90 95.45
C SER A 257 30.97 24.54 95.99
N VAL A 258 31.95 25.42 95.79
CA VAL A 258 33.11 25.53 96.69
C VAL A 258 32.81 26.67 97.65
N ASN A 259 32.05 26.39 98.71
CA ASN A 259 32.07 27.07 100.02
C ASN A 259 30.84 26.66 100.85
N SER A 260 31.08 26.47 102.15
CA SER A 260 30.14 26.20 103.24
C SER A 260 29.62 24.77 103.40
N SER A 261 30.23 24.14 104.41
CA SER A 261 29.73 23.03 105.23
C SER A 261 28.37 23.33 105.85
N ASP A 262 27.68 22.25 106.22
CA ASP A 262 26.48 22.18 107.06
C ASP A 262 25.12 22.20 106.34
N LYS A 263 24.81 21.07 105.69
CA LYS A 263 23.49 20.41 105.77
C LYS A 263 23.53 18.98 105.20
N CYS A 264 24.20 18.10 105.94
CA CYS A 264 24.32 16.69 105.61
C CYS A 264 23.15 15.85 106.16
N LYS A 265 21.89 16.17 105.80
CA LYS A 265 20.67 15.33 106.00
C LYS A 265 19.54 15.52 104.96
N GLU A 266 19.77 16.22 103.84
CA GLU A 266 18.74 16.51 102.82
C GLU A 266 19.07 15.95 101.41
N ILE A 267 20.09 15.09 101.32
CA ILE A 267 20.59 14.52 100.05
C ILE A 267 20.17 13.05 99.86
N HIS A 268 19.73 12.35 100.91
CA HIS A 268 19.25 10.97 100.77
C HIS A 268 17.77 10.83 100.39
N ILE A 269 16.95 11.88 100.59
CA ILE A 269 15.52 11.86 100.20
C ILE A 269 15.32 12.40 98.78
N THR A 270 16.15 13.36 98.35
CA THR A 270 16.09 13.95 97.00
C THR A 270 16.67 13.03 95.92
N VAL A 271 17.72 12.24 96.20
CA VAL A 271 18.25 11.25 95.22
C VAL A 271 17.35 10.02 95.08
N ALA A 272 16.49 9.73 96.07
CA ALA A 272 15.46 8.70 95.96
C ALA A 272 14.25 9.19 95.16
N SER A 273 13.77 10.41 95.41
CA SER A 273 12.66 10.99 94.62
C SER A 273 13.05 11.28 93.17
N ASP A 274 14.31 11.66 92.88
CA ASP A 274 14.79 11.85 91.50
C ASP A 274 14.92 10.55 90.72
N LYS A 275 15.17 9.42 91.40
CA LYS A 275 15.19 8.08 90.75
C LYS A 275 13.78 7.56 90.52
N GLU A 276 12.86 7.77 91.45
CA GLU A 276 11.44 7.45 91.26
C GLU A 276 10.80 8.33 90.18
N HIS A 277 11.04 9.65 90.16
CA HIS A 277 10.54 10.51 89.08
C HIS A 277 11.18 10.21 87.71
N ARG A 278 12.45 9.80 87.65
CA ARG A 278 13.07 9.37 86.38
C ARG A 278 12.56 8.01 85.90
N LEU A 279 12.23 7.10 86.82
CA LEU A 279 11.62 5.82 86.47
C LEU A 279 10.14 5.99 86.08
N GLU A 280 9.41 6.90 86.72
CA GLU A 280 8.04 7.27 86.35
C GLU A 280 8.01 7.96 84.97
N ASN A 281 8.91 8.92 84.72
CA ASN A 281 9.01 9.60 83.42
C ASN A 281 9.47 8.65 82.29
N MET A 282 10.43 7.75 82.54
CA MET A 282 10.78 6.72 81.55
C MET A 282 9.64 5.72 81.34
N ARG A 283 8.79 5.48 82.33
CA ARG A 283 7.62 4.62 82.20
C ARG A 283 6.50 5.29 81.43
N THR A 284 6.25 6.59 81.64
CA THR A 284 5.32 7.36 80.82
C THR A 284 5.83 7.54 79.38
N ASP A 285 7.14 7.69 79.18
CA ASP A 285 7.73 7.75 77.83
C ASP A 285 7.67 6.37 77.12
N LEU A 286 7.85 5.26 77.85
CA LEU A 286 7.65 3.90 77.32
C LEU A 286 6.17 3.61 77.03
N ASP A 287 5.24 4.03 77.89
CA ASP A 287 3.80 3.90 77.64
C ASP A 287 3.36 4.79 76.46
N HIS A 288 3.95 5.97 76.28
CA HIS A 288 3.69 6.84 75.13
C HIS A 288 4.25 6.27 73.83
N MET A 289 5.47 5.70 73.84
CA MET A 289 6.05 4.99 72.68
C MET A 289 5.31 3.69 72.34
N VAL A 290 4.78 2.98 73.35
CA VAL A 290 3.94 1.79 73.15
C VAL A 290 2.58 2.18 72.58
N GLU A 291 1.98 3.30 72.98
CA GLU A 291 0.76 3.80 72.35
C GLU A 291 0.99 4.41 70.94
N GLU A 292 2.11 5.06 70.67
CA GLU A 292 2.48 5.47 69.30
C GLU A 292 2.74 4.26 68.39
N CYS A 293 3.40 3.21 68.89
CA CYS A 293 3.59 1.96 68.13
C CYS A 293 2.26 1.20 67.91
N LYS A 294 1.35 1.22 68.88
CA LYS A 294 0.00 0.65 68.72
C LYS A 294 -0.86 1.47 67.76
N CYS A 295 -0.76 2.81 67.77
CA CYS A 295 -1.44 3.68 66.82
C CYS A 295 -0.92 3.44 65.40
N GLY A 296 0.40 3.41 65.20
CA GLY A 296 1.00 3.12 63.89
C GLY A 296 0.70 1.71 63.37
N GLN A 297 0.60 0.70 64.25
CA GLN A 297 0.08 -0.63 63.90
C GLN A 297 -1.42 -0.61 63.59
N LYS A 298 -2.22 0.20 64.29
CA LYS A 298 -3.65 0.36 63.99
C LYS A 298 -3.86 1.03 62.64
N ASP A 299 -3.09 2.07 62.32
CA ASP A 299 -3.20 2.82 61.07
C ASP A 299 -2.71 1.99 59.87
N THR A 300 -1.66 1.17 60.05
CA THR A 300 -1.22 0.21 59.02
C THR A 300 -2.19 -0.97 58.86
N VAL A 301 -2.78 -1.48 59.94
CA VAL A 301 -3.86 -2.49 59.89
C VAL A 301 -5.14 -1.90 59.29
N GLN A 302 -5.44 -0.63 59.53
CA GLN A 302 -6.61 0.06 58.99
C GLN A 302 -6.42 0.46 57.52
N LEU A 303 -5.19 0.83 57.10
CA LEU A 303 -4.85 1.01 55.68
C LEU A 303 -4.92 -0.32 54.94
N THR A 304 -4.39 -1.40 55.50
CA THR A 304 -4.46 -2.73 54.85
C THR A 304 -5.88 -3.28 54.79
N LEU A 305 -6.70 -3.05 55.81
CA LEU A 305 -8.14 -3.34 55.77
C LEU A 305 -8.86 -2.51 54.70
N LYS A 306 -8.54 -1.22 54.57
CA LYS A 306 -9.17 -0.35 53.57
C LYS A 306 -8.74 -0.70 52.15
N VAL A 307 -7.48 -1.07 51.94
CA VAL A 307 -6.99 -1.60 50.66
C VAL A 307 -7.65 -2.93 50.32
N LEU A 308 -7.88 -3.80 51.31
CA LEU A 308 -8.64 -5.05 51.12
C LEU A 308 -10.12 -4.81 50.83
N GLU A 309 -10.75 -3.82 51.46
CA GLU A 309 -12.13 -3.40 51.17
C GLU A 309 -12.26 -2.81 49.75
N ASP A 310 -11.33 -1.95 49.33
CA ASP A 310 -11.30 -1.39 47.98
C ASP A 310 -11.01 -2.48 46.92
N LEU A 311 -10.14 -3.44 47.23
CA LEU A 311 -9.90 -4.62 46.38
C LEU A 311 -11.13 -5.52 46.30
N LEU A 312 -11.89 -5.70 47.39
CA LEU A 312 -13.15 -6.44 47.37
C LEU A 312 -14.21 -5.72 46.52
N LEU A 313 -14.33 -4.40 46.64
CA LEU A 313 -15.26 -3.59 45.85
C LEU A 313 -14.94 -3.61 44.35
N THR A 314 -13.66 -3.49 43.99
CA THR A 314 -13.22 -3.60 42.59
C THR A 314 -13.43 -5.02 42.04
N LEU A 315 -13.21 -6.05 42.86
CA LEU A 315 -13.46 -7.44 42.47
C LEU A 315 -14.96 -7.75 42.34
N GLU A 316 -15.81 -7.15 43.18
CA GLU A 316 -17.27 -7.21 43.03
C GLU A 316 -17.75 -6.50 41.77
N SER A 317 -17.18 -5.34 41.42
CA SER A 317 -17.46 -4.63 40.16
C SER A 317 -17.04 -5.47 38.95
N ALA A 318 -15.83 -6.03 38.96
CA ALA A 318 -15.33 -6.91 37.89
C ALA A 318 -16.19 -8.19 37.76
N LEU A 319 -16.67 -8.75 38.88
CA LEU A 319 -17.61 -9.88 38.86
C LEU A 319 -19.00 -9.48 38.34
N ALA A 320 -19.46 -8.26 38.59
CA ALA A 320 -20.71 -7.72 38.03
C ALA A 320 -20.59 -7.50 36.52
N GLU A 321 -19.49 -6.93 36.04
CA GLU A 321 -19.18 -6.80 34.61
C GLU A 321 -19.09 -8.17 33.95
N ARG A 322 -18.40 -9.15 34.56
CA ARG A 322 -18.34 -10.53 34.05
C ARG A 322 -19.73 -11.18 33.95
N ARG A 323 -20.64 -10.89 34.88
CA ARG A 323 -22.04 -11.34 34.80
C ARG A 323 -22.80 -10.65 33.68
N SER A 324 -22.57 -9.34 33.47
CA SER A 324 -23.13 -8.58 32.35
C SER A 324 -22.65 -9.13 31.00
N PHE A 325 -21.33 -9.35 30.83
CA PHE A 325 -20.77 -9.96 29.64
C PHE A 325 -21.30 -11.38 29.40
N ARG A 326 -21.42 -12.20 30.45
CA ARG A 326 -22.03 -13.52 30.34
C ARG A 326 -23.51 -13.46 29.93
N SER A 327 -24.24 -12.43 30.36
CA SER A 327 -25.62 -12.19 29.92
C SER A 327 -25.70 -11.74 28.47
N CYS A 328 -24.80 -10.86 28.01
CA CYS A 328 -24.70 -10.46 26.60
C CYS A 328 -24.32 -11.65 25.71
N ILE A 329 -23.38 -12.48 26.13
CA ILE A 329 -22.99 -13.69 25.41
C ILE A 329 -24.18 -14.66 25.32
N ALA A 330 -24.90 -14.90 26.42
CA ALA A 330 -26.10 -15.74 26.40
C ALA A 330 -27.19 -15.19 25.46
N HIS A 331 -27.36 -13.86 25.40
CA HIS A 331 -28.32 -13.23 24.51
C HIS A 331 -27.88 -13.28 23.03
N LEU A 332 -26.59 -13.17 22.75
CA LEU A 332 -26.03 -13.37 21.41
C LEU A 332 -26.12 -14.84 20.97
N GLU A 333 -25.90 -15.79 21.88
CA GLU A 333 -26.11 -17.23 21.63
C GLU A 333 -27.58 -17.53 21.32
N GLU A 334 -28.53 -16.91 22.04
CA GLU A 334 -29.97 -17.03 21.79
C GLU A 334 -30.36 -16.42 20.43
N GLN A 335 -29.82 -15.25 20.08
CA GLN A 335 -30.03 -14.62 18.76
C GLN A 335 -29.41 -15.42 17.61
N LEU A 336 -28.26 -16.07 17.83
CA LEU A 336 -27.65 -16.96 16.85
C LEU A 336 -28.48 -18.23 16.66
N TYR A 337 -29.02 -18.80 17.75
CA TYR A 337 -29.91 -19.95 17.70
C TYR A 337 -31.25 -19.63 16.98
N GLU A 338 -31.81 -18.44 17.19
CA GLU A 338 -32.98 -17.95 16.44
C GLU A 338 -32.67 -17.66 14.95
N LYS A 339 -31.47 -17.13 14.64
CA LYS A 339 -31.00 -16.95 13.25
C LYS A 339 -30.73 -18.28 12.54
N GLU A 340 -30.35 -19.33 13.26
CA GLU A 340 -30.10 -20.66 12.70
C GLU A 340 -31.40 -21.43 12.46
N GLN A 341 -32.42 -21.25 13.32
CA GLN A 341 -33.79 -21.73 13.09
C GLN A 341 -34.46 -21.04 11.89
N THR A 342 -34.29 -19.73 11.73
CA THR A 342 -34.88 -18.98 10.59
C THR A 342 -34.22 -19.33 9.25
N LYS A 343 -32.90 -19.57 9.22
CA LYS A 343 -32.21 -20.09 8.02
C LYS A 343 -32.63 -21.51 7.65
N ASN A 344 -32.95 -22.37 8.62
CA ASN A 344 -33.48 -23.72 8.35
C ASN A 344 -34.93 -23.69 7.83
N CYS A 345 -35.74 -22.71 8.23
CA CYS A 345 -37.09 -22.53 7.71
C CYS A 345 -37.12 -22.00 6.26
N ASP A 346 -36.17 -21.11 5.89
CA ASP A 346 -36.08 -20.58 4.52
C ASP A 346 -35.46 -21.59 3.53
N ALA A 347 -34.56 -22.46 4.00
CA ALA A 347 -33.93 -23.50 3.16
C ALA A 347 -34.86 -24.66 2.78
N ILE A 348 -36.01 -24.82 3.45
CA ILE A 348 -36.99 -25.89 3.16
C ILE A 348 -38.09 -25.41 2.19
N LEU A 349 -38.15 -24.12 1.84
CA LEU A 349 -39.23 -23.53 1.05
C LEU A 349 -38.91 -23.27 -0.43
N THR A 350 -37.75 -23.70 -0.94
CA THR A 350 -37.36 -23.46 -2.35
C THR A 350 -36.88 -24.67 -3.13
N GLU A 351 -37.34 -25.88 -2.79
CA GLU A 351 -37.21 -26.99 -3.73
C GLU A 351 -38.36 -27.99 -3.59
N GLN A 352 -38.96 -28.30 -4.75
CA GLN A 352 -39.88 -29.41 -5.08
C GLN A 352 -41.39 -29.11 -5.15
N LEU A 353 -41.90 -29.18 -6.39
CA LEU A 353 -43.14 -29.85 -6.79
C LEU A 353 -43.07 -30.11 -8.32
N PRO A 354 -43.81 -31.07 -8.91
CA PRO A 354 -44.61 -32.14 -8.30
C PRO A 354 -44.34 -33.54 -8.93
N LEU A 355 -44.76 -34.64 -8.27
CA LEU A 355 -45.71 -35.63 -8.81
C LEU A 355 -45.88 -36.89 -7.92
N HIS A 356 -47.16 -37.28 -7.78
CA HIS A 356 -47.73 -38.59 -7.40
C HIS A 356 -47.81 -39.05 -5.92
N HIS A 357 -48.98 -38.79 -5.32
CA HIS A 357 -49.92 -39.74 -4.70
C HIS A 357 -49.37 -41.08 -4.17
N THR A 358 -49.50 -41.32 -2.86
CA THR A 358 -50.47 -42.28 -2.28
C THR A 358 -50.52 -42.16 -0.74
N GLU A 359 -51.70 -42.45 -0.19
CA GLU A 359 -52.17 -42.38 1.19
C GLU A 359 -51.41 -43.30 2.17
N GLU A 360 -51.23 -42.89 3.44
CA GLU A 360 -51.70 -43.65 4.63
C GLU A 360 -51.42 -42.96 5.99
N GLN A 361 -52.52 -42.73 6.72
CA GLN A 361 -52.76 -42.83 8.18
C GLN A 361 -51.74 -42.35 9.25
N VAL A 362 -52.15 -41.27 9.93
CA VAL A 362 -52.04 -40.86 11.36
C VAL A 362 -52.60 -41.96 12.31
N PRO A 363 -52.35 -42.07 13.67
CA PRO A 363 -51.96 -41.04 14.68
C PRO A 363 -50.97 -41.38 15.84
N GLY A 364 -50.33 -40.34 16.41
CA GLY A 364 -50.73 -39.77 17.72
C GLY A 364 -49.92 -40.06 19.02
N ARG A 365 -49.92 -39.02 19.89
CA ARG A 365 -49.59 -38.88 21.34
C ARG A 365 -48.16 -38.48 21.73
N GLU A 366 -47.90 -37.69 22.77
CA GLU A 366 -48.55 -36.63 23.57
C GLU A 366 -47.55 -36.28 24.71
N LEU A 367 -47.75 -35.12 25.36
CA LEU A 367 -47.18 -34.58 26.64
C LEU A 367 -45.92 -33.69 26.50
N GLN A 368 -45.97 -32.34 26.72
CA GLN A 368 -46.28 -31.52 27.94
C GLN A 368 -45.35 -31.82 29.12
N ALA A 369 -44.80 -30.89 29.92
CA ALA A 369 -44.87 -29.43 30.03
C ALA A 369 -43.79 -28.93 31.02
N GLU A 370 -43.69 -27.60 31.12
CA GLU A 370 -42.85 -26.72 31.96
C GLU A 370 -42.81 -27.00 33.48
N ALA A 371 -41.76 -26.54 34.17
CA ALA A 371 -41.83 -25.48 35.21
C ALA A 371 -40.51 -25.27 36.01
N LEU A 372 -39.89 -24.11 35.79
CA LEU A 372 -39.56 -23.04 36.75
C LEU A 372 -38.95 -23.32 38.16
N ILE A 373 -37.84 -22.61 38.38
CA ILE A 373 -37.42 -21.83 39.57
C ILE A 373 -36.59 -22.50 40.69
N THR A 374 -35.40 -21.90 40.85
CA THR A 374 -34.37 -21.93 41.91
C THR A 374 -34.86 -21.70 43.35
N PRO A 375 -34.05 -22.04 44.38
CA PRO A 375 -33.19 -21.01 45.00
C PRO A 375 -31.76 -21.50 45.36
N ASN A 376 -30.96 -20.52 45.76
CA ASN A 376 -29.50 -20.47 45.83
C ASN A 376 -28.93 -20.71 47.26
N GLU A 377 -27.58 -20.66 47.37
CA GLU A 377 -26.70 -20.53 48.56
C GLU A 377 -26.28 -21.82 49.32
N ALA A 378 -25.03 -22.05 49.76
CA ALA A 378 -23.75 -21.34 49.64
C ALA A 378 -22.58 -22.21 50.19
N LEU A 379 -21.36 -21.89 49.72
CA LEU A 379 -20.07 -21.78 50.43
C LEU A 379 -19.11 -22.97 50.69
N ILE A 380 -17.83 -22.54 50.78
CA ILE A 380 -16.56 -23.15 51.23
C ILE A 380 -15.65 -23.63 50.07
N THR A 381 -14.88 -22.74 49.43
CA THR A 381 -13.53 -22.22 49.78
C THR A 381 -12.39 -23.25 49.73
N SER A 382 -11.47 -23.11 48.78
CA SER A 382 -10.02 -23.13 49.05
C SER A 382 -9.26 -22.47 47.89
N THR A 383 -8.40 -21.56 48.31
CA THR A 383 -7.46 -20.69 47.60
C THR A 383 -6.18 -21.45 47.21
N GLU A 384 -5.62 -21.05 46.05
CA GLU A 384 -4.19 -20.79 45.78
C GLU A 384 -3.14 -21.87 46.04
N GLU A 385 -1.99 -21.94 45.38
CA GLU A 385 -1.47 -21.53 44.07
C GLU A 385 -0.09 -22.19 44.00
N HIS A 386 0.45 -22.28 42.79
CA HIS A 386 1.77 -22.80 42.50
C HIS A 386 2.91 -22.00 43.15
N THR A 387 4.02 -22.67 43.44
CA THR A 387 5.35 -22.05 43.29
C THR A 387 6.37 -23.06 42.78
N GLU A 388 7.22 -22.56 41.90
CA GLU A 388 8.23 -23.24 41.10
C GLU A 388 9.38 -23.86 41.92
N MET A 389 10.07 -24.78 41.25
CA MET A 389 11.29 -25.44 41.67
C MET A 389 12.47 -24.50 41.97
N GLN A 390 13.18 -24.75 43.07
CA GLN A 390 14.64 -24.61 43.12
C GLN A 390 15.26 -25.60 44.12
N MET A 391 16.34 -26.27 43.68
CA MET A 391 17.07 -27.38 44.34
C MET A 391 18.25 -26.86 45.22
N PRO A 392 18.92 -27.71 46.03
CA PRO A 392 19.05 -27.56 47.49
C PRO A 392 20.46 -27.15 47.98
N ASN A 393 20.57 -26.73 49.24
CA ASN A 393 21.80 -26.94 50.02
C ASN A 393 21.60 -26.90 51.55
N GLU A 394 22.57 -27.53 52.21
CA GLU A 394 22.67 -28.12 53.55
C GLU A 394 22.48 -27.23 54.82
N ILE A 395 22.48 -27.93 55.99
CA ILE A 395 22.76 -27.47 57.38
C ILE A 395 21.52 -26.88 58.10
N SER A 396 21.18 -27.11 59.38
CA SER A 396 21.50 -28.03 60.48
C SER A 396 20.74 -27.51 61.71
N LEU A 397 20.18 -28.41 62.53
CA LEU A 397 19.96 -28.37 63.99
C LEU A 397 19.48 -27.08 64.71
N HIS A 398 18.31 -27.19 65.37
CA HIS A 398 18.00 -27.02 66.82
C HIS A 398 16.52 -26.56 66.98
N ALA A 399 15.59 -27.34 67.55
CA ALA A 399 15.40 -27.78 68.94
C ALA A 399 14.77 -26.73 69.88
N SER A 400 13.72 -27.18 70.58
CA SER A 400 13.16 -26.73 71.88
C SER A 400 12.46 -25.37 71.94
N GLU A 401 11.42 -25.12 72.75
CA GLU A 401 10.52 -25.87 73.63
C GLU A 401 9.59 -24.80 74.30
N HIS A 402 8.54 -25.25 75.01
CA HIS A 402 7.72 -24.54 76.04
C HIS A 402 6.58 -23.61 75.51
N HIS A 403 5.27 -23.89 75.66
CA HIS A 403 4.41 -24.09 76.88
C HIS A 403 4.71 -23.03 77.96
N SER A 404 3.81 -22.20 78.47
CA SER A 404 2.44 -22.42 78.95
C SER A 404 1.83 -21.08 79.45
N GLU A 405 0.49 -20.98 79.35
CA GLU A 405 -0.50 -20.48 80.35
C GLU A 405 -0.25 -19.24 81.25
N ASP A 406 -1.19 -18.29 81.23
CA ASP A 406 -2.06 -17.85 82.36
C ASP A 406 -2.92 -16.63 81.94
N GLU A 407 -4.26 -16.71 81.90
CA GLU A 407 -5.26 -16.56 82.99
C GLU A 407 -5.76 -15.11 83.26
N ARG A 408 -7.09 -14.93 83.10
CA ARG A 408 -8.09 -14.22 83.95
C ARG A 408 -9.10 -13.38 83.17
N THR A 409 -10.41 -13.69 83.28
CA THR A 409 -11.31 -13.15 84.32
C THR A 409 -12.74 -13.74 84.26
N GLU A 410 -13.27 -13.99 85.46
CA GLU A 410 -14.63 -14.41 85.91
C GLU A 410 -15.75 -13.43 85.50
N GLY A 411 -17.07 -13.64 85.64
CA GLY A 411 -17.93 -14.66 86.29
C GLY A 411 -19.43 -14.38 85.94
N VAL A 412 -20.32 -15.39 85.83
CA VAL A 412 -21.21 -15.99 86.89
C VAL A 412 -22.29 -15.00 87.38
N ALA A 413 -23.62 -15.26 87.47
CA ALA A 413 -24.51 -16.44 87.52
C ALA A 413 -25.89 -16.08 86.90
N VAL A 414 -26.85 -16.98 86.64
CA VAL A 414 -27.76 -17.61 87.64
C VAL A 414 -28.44 -18.87 87.07
N LYS A 415 -28.71 -19.79 88.01
CA LYS A 415 -29.14 -21.20 87.99
C LYS A 415 -30.63 -21.49 87.65
N LEU A 416 -30.81 -22.69 87.06
CA LEU A 416 -31.73 -23.83 87.36
C LEU A 416 -33.27 -23.63 87.38
N HIS A 417 -34.03 -24.54 86.72
CA HIS A 417 -34.67 -25.73 87.34
C HIS A 417 -35.50 -26.62 86.35
N GLU A 418 -35.23 -27.93 86.42
CA GLU A 418 -36.07 -29.15 86.28
C GLU A 418 -36.83 -29.64 85.01
N GLN A 419 -36.50 -30.92 84.71
CA GLN A 419 -37.28 -32.10 84.24
C GLN A 419 -37.25 -32.57 82.76
N PRO A 420 -37.27 -33.92 82.53
CA PRO A 420 -36.87 -34.61 81.30
C PRO A 420 -38.08 -35.42 80.69
N PRO A 421 -37.88 -36.57 80.02
CA PRO A 421 -37.44 -36.82 78.63
C PRO A 421 -38.54 -37.53 77.80
N ASN A 422 -38.37 -37.69 76.47
CA ASN A 422 -38.77 -38.89 75.70
C ASN A 422 -38.53 -38.69 74.20
N GLU A 423 -37.64 -39.52 73.62
CA GLU A 423 -37.61 -39.80 72.19
C GLU A 423 -38.35 -41.12 71.91
N VAL A 424 -39.18 -41.03 70.87
CA VAL A 424 -40.08 -42.02 70.28
C VAL A 424 -39.27 -42.87 69.29
N GLY A 425 -39.31 -44.20 69.37
CA GLY A 425 -40.11 -45.07 68.48
C GLY A 425 -39.32 -45.48 67.22
N THR A 426 -38.92 -46.76 67.04
CA THR A 426 -39.67 -47.85 66.35
C THR A 426 -40.12 -47.44 64.94
N GLN A 427 -39.87 -48.12 63.82
CA GLN A 427 -39.72 -49.52 63.38
C GLN A 427 -39.13 -49.46 61.94
N GLY A 428 -38.57 -50.47 61.28
CA GLY A 428 -38.50 -51.91 61.47
C GLY A 428 -38.22 -52.61 60.13
N THR A 429 -37.66 -53.82 60.21
CA THR A 429 -37.83 -55.05 59.38
C THR A 429 -36.47 -55.72 59.10
N LYS A 430 -36.24 -57.04 59.11
CA LYS A 430 -36.96 -58.28 59.47
C LYS A 430 -35.91 -59.42 59.44
N ASP A 431 -36.16 -60.50 60.21
CA ASP A 431 -35.76 -61.92 60.00
C ASP A 431 -35.09 -62.64 61.20
N ASP A 432 -35.97 -63.35 61.92
CA ASP A 432 -35.96 -64.78 62.33
C ASP A 432 -34.89 -65.40 63.26
N LEU A 433 -35.33 -65.55 64.53
CA LEU A 433 -35.65 -66.79 65.27
C LEU A 433 -34.59 -67.85 65.68
N LYS A 434 -34.77 -68.27 66.95
CA LYS A 434 -34.32 -69.47 67.71
C LYS A 434 -32.97 -69.34 68.43
N THR A 435 -32.81 -69.65 69.72
CA THR A 435 -33.62 -70.47 70.66
C THR A 435 -33.33 -70.02 72.10
N LYS A 436 -34.38 -70.06 72.93
CA LYS A 436 -34.45 -69.56 74.30
C LYS A 436 -34.55 -70.72 75.31
N ASP A 437 -33.71 -71.76 75.14
CA ASP A 437 -33.86 -73.02 75.89
C ASP A 437 -32.72 -73.37 76.87
N ASP A 438 -31.58 -72.65 76.87
CA ASP A 438 -30.44 -73.06 77.70
C ASP A 438 -30.38 -72.42 79.10
N VAL A 439 -31.15 -71.35 79.35
CA VAL A 439 -31.07 -70.59 80.62
C VAL A 439 -32.06 -71.11 81.68
N LYS A 440 -33.08 -71.89 81.29
CA LYS A 440 -34.01 -72.51 82.24
C LYS A 440 -33.58 -73.90 82.71
N SER A 441 -32.75 -74.61 81.94
CA SER A 441 -32.19 -75.92 82.33
C SER A 441 -31.12 -75.79 83.43
N LEU A 442 -30.30 -74.74 83.39
CA LEU A 442 -29.25 -74.48 84.38
C LEU A 442 -29.77 -73.97 85.73
N HIS A 443 -30.98 -73.41 85.78
CA HIS A 443 -31.63 -72.99 87.04
C HIS A 443 -32.40 -74.14 87.72
N HIS A 444 -32.76 -75.20 86.99
CA HIS A 444 -33.42 -76.39 87.54
C HIS A 444 -32.41 -77.39 88.15
N MET A 445 -31.25 -77.58 87.51
CA MET A 445 -30.18 -78.45 88.05
C MET A 445 -29.46 -77.88 89.29
N LEU A 446 -29.55 -76.57 89.55
CA LEU A 446 -28.96 -75.96 90.75
C LEU A 446 -29.87 -76.15 91.98
N ASN A 447 -31.18 -76.01 91.82
CA ASN A 447 -32.16 -76.28 92.86
C ASN A 447 -32.26 -77.79 93.21
N GLU A 448 -32.05 -78.69 92.25
CA GLU A 448 -31.99 -80.14 92.51
C GLU A 448 -30.73 -80.56 93.29
N LYS A 449 -29.63 -79.79 93.20
CA LYS A 449 -28.39 -80.07 93.94
C LYS A 449 -28.34 -79.44 95.33
N GLU A 450 -29.11 -78.38 95.60
CA GLU A 450 -29.28 -77.84 96.96
C GLU A 450 -30.19 -78.72 97.84
N VAL A 451 -31.17 -79.42 97.26
CA VAL A 451 -32.03 -80.39 97.99
C VAL A 451 -31.26 -81.64 98.44
N ILE A 452 -30.24 -82.07 97.68
CA ILE A 452 -29.37 -83.21 98.02
C ILE A 452 -28.34 -82.84 99.10
N ILE A 453 -27.96 -81.57 99.22
CA ILE A 453 -27.04 -81.08 100.26
C ILE A 453 -27.74 -80.94 101.62
N VAL A 454 -29.05 -80.71 101.65
CA VAL A 454 -29.84 -80.76 102.91
C VAL A 454 -30.08 -82.21 103.34
N GLN A 455 -30.32 -83.14 102.41
CA GLN A 455 -30.51 -84.57 102.70
C GLN A 455 -29.22 -85.27 103.21
N LEU A 456 -28.03 -84.87 102.73
CA LEU A 456 -26.75 -85.41 103.22
C LEU A 456 -26.31 -84.82 104.58
N ASN A 457 -26.86 -83.67 105.00
CA ASN A 457 -26.61 -83.10 106.33
C ASN A 457 -27.57 -83.64 107.41
N GLU A 458 -28.73 -84.19 107.03
CA GLU A 458 -29.64 -84.92 107.93
C GLU A 458 -29.20 -86.38 108.17
N GLU A 459 -28.54 -87.05 107.21
CA GLU A 459 -28.04 -88.42 107.38
C GLU A 459 -26.72 -88.51 108.20
N ILE A 460 -25.96 -87.42 108.31
CA ILE A 460 -24.78 -87.35 109.20
C ILE A 460 -25.18 -87.08 110.67
N SER A 461 -26.41 -86.61 110.93
CA SER A 461 -26.93 -86.40 112.30
C SER A 461 -27.62 -87.63 112.92
N LEU A 462 -27.87 -88.72 112.16
CA LEU A 462 -28.62 -89.89 112.63
C LEU A 462 -27.82 -91.21 112.78
N LEU A 463 -26.48 -91.17 112.72
CA LEU A 463 -25.62 -92.32 113.02
C LEU A 463 -24.44 -91.95 113.93
N GLN A 464 -24.73 -91.71 115.21
CA GLN A 464 -24.25 -92.55 116.35
C GLN A 464 -24.31 -91.80 117.69
N GLU A 465 -25.52 -91.67 118.22
CA GLU A 465 -25.75 -91.82 119.65
C GLU A 465 -25.75 -93.31 120.04
N PHE A 466 -25.16 -93.58 121.21
CA PHE A 466 -25.32 -94.77 122.09
C PHE A 466 -24.74 -96.12 121.67
N LYS A 467 -24.11 -96.92 122.55
CA LYS A 467 -23.42 -96.74 123.85
C LYS A 467 -22.85 -98.10 124.22
N MET A 468 -21.59 -98.11 124.69
CA MET A 468 -21.08 -98.82 125.87
C MET A 468 -21.61 -100.23 126.22
N SER A 469 -20.71 -101.21 126.28
CA SER A 469 -20.64 -102.15 127.42
C SER A 469 -19.29 -102.91 127.53
N THR A 470 -18.41 -102.38 128.38
CA THR A 470 -17.70 -103.00 129.52
C THR A 470 -16.95 -104.36 129.42
N CYS A 471 -15.63 -104.31 129.74
CA CYS A 471 -14.78 -105.28 130.50
C CYS A 471 -14.32 -106.58 129.79
N ASN A 472 -13.05 -107.03 129.72
CA ASN A 472 -11.82 -106.79 130.50
C ASN A 472 -10.53 -107.21 129.71
N LYS A 473 -9.46 -106.41 129.88
CA LYS A 473 -8.02 -106.73 130.05
C LYS A 473 -7.13 -107.27 128.89
N ASN A 474 -6.33 -106.31 128.38
CA ASN A 474 -4.86 -106.30 128.34
C ASN A 474 -4.08 -107.27 127.43
N MET A 475 -4.40 -107.29 126.13
CA MET A 475 -3.43 -107.70 125.09
C MET A 475 -3.67 -107.03 123.72
N GLN A 476 -4.27 -105.83 123.70
CA GLN A 476 -4.89 -105.22 122.51
C GLN A 476 -4.47 -103.76 122.25
N ILE A 477 -3.44 -103.26 122.95
CA ILE A 477 -2.94 -101.87 122.83
C ILE A 477 -1.94 -101.73 121.66
N GLU A 478 -1.17 -102.77 121.35
CA GLU A 478 -0.10 -102.70 120.32
C GLU A 478 -0.64 -102.77 118.87
N ILE A 479 -1.81 -103.39 118.64
CA ILE A 479 -2.43 -103.47 117.31
C ILE A 479 -3.11 -102.13 116.94
N LEU A 480 -3.69 -101.43 117.91
CA LEU A 480 -4.36 -100.14 117.68
C LEU A 480 -3.38 -98.98 117.46
N GLU A 481 -2.19 -99.01 118.06
CA GLU A 481 -1.14 -98.00 117.78
C GLU A 481 -0.62 -98.08 116.33
N ASN A 482 -0.56 -99.29 115.75
CA ASN A 482 -0.15 -99.47 114.36
C ASN A 482 -1.26 -99.03 113.36
N GLU A 483 -2.54 -99.25 113.67
CA GLU A 483 -3.64 -98.73 112.84
C GLU A 483 -3.76 -97.19 112.86
N VAL A 484 -3.48 -96.55 114.00
CA VAL A 484 -3.46 -95.08 114.09
C VAL A 484 -2.33 -94.50 113.25
N LYS A 485 -1.13 -95.09 113.29
CA LYS A 485 -0.01 -94.69 112.42
C LYS A 485 -0.32 -94.87 110.93
N GLU A 486 -0.93 -95.98 110.54
CA GLU A 486 -1.35 -96.17 109.13
C GLU A 486 -2.40 -95.14 108.69
N LYS A 487 -3.35 -94.77 109.57
CA LYS A 487 -4.36 -93.75 109.26
C LYS A 487 -3.74 -92.35 109.13
N ASP A 488 -2.77 -92.01 109.98
CA ASP A 488 -2.04 -90.75 109.88
C ASP A 488 -1.17 -90.68 108.60
N GLU A 489 -0.56 -91.79 108.18
CA GLU A 489 0.15 -91.86 106.91
C GLU A 489 -0.78 -91.70 105.69
N ARG A 490 -1.98 -92.30 105.72
CA ARG A 490 -3.00 -92.10 104.67
C ARG A 490 -3.51 -90.66 104.65
N MET A 491 -3.74 -90.05 105.81
CA MET A 491 -4.11 -88.64 105.95
C MET A 491 -3.06 -87.71 105.34
N ASN A 492 -1.77 -87.97 105.61
CA ASN A 492 -0.67 -87.17 105.07
C ASN A 492 -0.53 -87.34 103.54
N LYS A 493 -0.75 -88.55 103.00
CA LYS A 493 -0.80 -88.78 101.55
C LYS A 493 -1.96 -88.03 100.88
N ILE A 494 -3.15 -88.04 101.48
CA ILE A 494 -4.32 -87.31 100.95
C ILE A 494 -4.07 -85.79 100.96
N LYS A 495 -3.48 -85.26 102.04
CA LYS A 495 -3.11 -83.83 102.12
C LYS A 495 -2.07 -83.45 101.06
N ALA A 496 -1.07 -84.31 100.81
CA ALA A 496 -0.07 -84.08 99.77
C ALA A 496 -0.70 -84.05 98.36
N VAL A 497 -1.65 -84.96 98.08
CA VAL A 497 -2.40 -84.98 96.81
C VAL A 497 -3.27 -83.74 96.66
N ALA A 498 -3.96 -83.31 97.73
CA ALA A 498 -4.77 -82.09 97.71
C ALA A 498 -3.94 -80.83 97.48
N VAL A 499 -2.74 -80.73 98.08
CA VAL A 499 -1.82 -79.61 97.84
C VAL A 499 -1.26 -79.65 96.42
N LYS A 500 -0.94 -80.84 95.90
CA LYS A 500 -0.46 -81.00 94.53
C LYS A 500 -1.54 -80.61 93.50
N ALA A 501 -2.78 -81.08 93.69
CA ALA A 501 -3.92 -80.69 92.86
C ALA A 501 -4.22 -79.19 92.95
N ARG A 502 -4.07 -78.58 94.13
CA ARG A 502 -4.24 -77.12 94.30
C ARG A 502 -3.14 -76.34 93.58
N LYS A 503 -1.90 -76.82 93.59
CA LYS A 503 -0.77 -76.20 92.88
C LYS A 503 -0.92 -76.36 91.35
N GLU A 504 -1.38 -77.51 90.88
CA GLU A 504 -1.69 -77.74 89.45
C GLU A 504 -2.87 -76.88 88.99
N LEU A 505 -3.91 -76.72 89.81
CA LEU A 505 -5.02 -75.79 89.54
C LEU A 505 -4.55 -74.34 89.48
N GLU A 506 -3.66 -73.94 90.38
CA GLU A 506 -3.11 -72.57 90.38
C GLU A 506 -2.20 -72.32 89.16
N ASN A 507 -1.42 -73.31 88.75
CA ASN A 507 -0.63 -73.23 87.52
C ASN A 507 -1.54 -73.17 86.28
N SER A 508 -2.59 -73.99 86.19
CA SER A 508 -3.56 -73.95 85.09
C SER A 508 -4.31 -72.61 85.02
N LYS A 509 -4.62 -71.98 86.16
CA LYS A 509 -5.20 -70.63 86.19
C LYS A 509 -4.25 -69.57 85.65
N LYS A 510 -2.95 -69.66 85.98
CA LYS A 510 -1.92 -68.73 85.47
C LYS A 510 -1.72 -68.90 83.95
N GLU A 511 -1.73 -70.14 83.45
CA GLU A 511 -1.70 -70.41 82.02
C GLU A 511 -2.95 -69.85 81.31
N ALA A 512 -4.13 -70.03 81.91
CA ALA A 512 -5.37 -69.49 81.37
C ALA A 512 -5.47 -67.95 81.43
N SER A 513 -4.78 -67.27 82.36
CA SER A 513 -4.68 -65.82 82.35
C SER A 513 -3.67 -65.34 81.30
N ALA A 514 -2.53 -66.01 81.16
CA ALA A 514 -1.53 -65.69 80.13
C ALA A 514 -2.10 -65.84 78.72
N LEU A 515 -2.81 -66.93 78.44
CA LEU A 515 -3.49 -67.13 77.14
C LEU A 515 -4.57 -66.09 76.86
N ARG A 516 -5.25 -65.55 77.89
CA ARG A 516 -6.21 -64.46 77.71
C ARG A 516 -5.54 -63.13 77.36
N GLU A 517 -4.41 -62.84 77.99
CA GLU A 517 -3.61 -61.64 77.67
C GLU A 517 -3.04 -61.72 76.26
N GLU A 518 -2.53 -62.88 75.84
CA GLU A 518 -2.08 -63.10 74.46
C GLU A 518 -3.23 -62.95 73.45
N LEU A 519 -4.42 -63.48 73.75
CA LEU A 519 -5.58 -63.37 72.88
C LEU A 519 -6.07 -61.92 72.77
N ALA A 520 -6.05 -61.16 73.88
CA ALA A 520 -6.34 -59.72 73.85
C ALA A 520 -5.30 -58.93 73.05
N ALA A 521 -4.01 -59.27 73.15
CA ALA A 521 -2.94 -58.66 72.37
C ALA A 521 -3.09 -58.95 70.87
N VAL A 522 -3.44 -60.18 70.49
CA VAL A 522 -3.72 -60.57 69.10
C VAL A 522 -4.97 -59.85 68.57
N GLN A 523 -6.01 -59.70 69.39
CA GLN A 523 -7.21 -58.96 69.03
C GLN A 523 -6.89 -57.48 68.76
N ALA A 524 -6.11 -56.85 69.62
CA ALA A 524 -5.68 -55.46 69.43
C ALA A 524 -4.77 -55.28 68.19
N ALA A 525 -3.91 -56.26 67.89
CA ALA A 525 -3.11 -56.26 66.68
C ALA A 525 -3.97 -56.42 65.41
N ARG A 526 -5.00 -57.27 65.46
CA ARG A 526 -5.97 -57.45 64.37
C ARG A 526 -6.74 -56.16 64.11
N ASP A 527 -7.18 -55.47 65.15
CA ASP A 527 -7.97 -54.25 65.00
C ASP A 527 -7.10 -53.10 64.44
N LYS A 528 -5.85 -52.97 64.91
CA LYS A 528 -4.87 -52.03 64.31
C LYS A 528 -4.58 -52.32 62.84
N LEU A 529 -4.43 -53.59 62.47
CA LEU A 529 -4.25 -53.99 61.07
C LEU A 529 -5.51 -53.68 60.25
N SER A 530 -6.70 -53.91 60.81
CA SER A 530 -7.98 -53.57 60.15
C SER A 530 -8.11 -52.08 59.89
N ASP A 531 -7.67 -51.22 60.80
CA ASP A 531 -7.71 -49.77 60.60
C ASP A 531 -6.69 -49.30 59.56
N SER A 532 -5.49 -49.92 59.54
CA SER A 532 -4.51 -49.68 58.48
C SER A 532 -5.02 -50.11 57.11
N VAL A 533 -5.67 -51.27 57.00
CA VAL A 533 -6.27 -51.74 55.74
C VAL A 533 -7.39 -50.81 55.28
N LYS A 534 -8.22 -50.29 56.19
CA LYS A 534 -9.24 -49.27 55.85
C LYS A 534 -8.61 -47.99 55.31
N GLY A 535 -7.52 -47.52 55.90
CA GLY A 535 -6.78 -46.36 55.41
C GLY A 535 -6.20 -46.57 54.00
N ILE A 536 -5.68 -47.76 53.71
CA ILE A 536 -5.18 -48.10 52.37
C ILE A 536 -6.32 -48.17 51.34
N ILE A 537 -7.48 -48.72 51.71
CA ILE A 537 -8.66 -48.78 50.82
C ILE A 537 -9.17 -47.36 50.51
N GLN A 538 -9.26 -46.49 51.51
CA GLN A 538 -9.66 -45.10 51.32
C GLN A 538 -8.67 -44.34 50.42
N GLY A 539 -7.36 -44.50 50.64
CA GLY A 539 -6.35 -43.92 49.75
C GLY A 539 -6.44 -44.44 48.30
N ALA A 540 -6.76 -45.71 48.10
CA ALA A 540 -6.98 -46.27 46.76
C ALA A 540 -8.25 -45.72 46.09
N GLU A 541 -9.32 -45.49 46.86
CA GLU A 541 -10.55 -44.84 46.38
C GLU A 541 -10.31 -43.37 46.00
N GLU A 542 -9.52 -42.64 46.78
CA GLU A 542 -9.09 -41.27 46.47
C GLU A 542 -8.26 -41.23 45.17
N TYR A 543 -7.30 -42.14 45.01
CA TYR A 543 -6.52 -42.26 43.76
C TYR A 543 -7.40 -42.59 42.55
N LYS A 544 -8.40 -43.49 42.72
CA LYS A 544 -9.37 -43.80 41.67
C LYS A 544 -10.20 -42.57 41.29
N ASN A 545 -10.66 -41.80 42.27
CA ASN A 545 -11.42 -40.58 42.02
C ASN A 545 -10.56 -39.50 41.34
N LEU A 546 -9.29 -39.38 41.73
CA LEU A 546 -8.33 -38.49 41.08
C LEU A 546 -8.09 -38.90 39.62
N MET A 547 -7.91 -40.19 39.34
CA MET A 547 -7.78 -40.71 37.97
C MET A 547 -9.03 -40.44 37.13
N ILE A 548 -10.23 -40.64 37.67
CA ILE A 548 -11.49 -40.27 36.98
C ILE A 548 -11.56 -38.77 36.69
N SER A 549 -11.03 -37.93 37.58
CA SER A 549 -10.97 -36.48 37.34
C SER A 549 -10.00 -36.11 36.21
N TYR A 550 -8.85 -36.79 36.11
CA TYR A 550 -7.90 -36.64 35.01
C TYR A 550 -8.48 -37.13 33.68
N ASP A 551 -9.19 -38.26 33.67
CA ASP A 551 -9.87 -38.76 32.48
C ASP A 551 -10.93 -37.76 31.98
N LYS A 552 -11.72 -37.18 32.90
CA LYS A 552 -12.70 -36.14 32.57
C LYS A 552 -12.05 -34.86 32.05
N GLN A 553 -10.93 -34.43 32.64
CA GLN A 553 -10.19 -33.26 32.15
C GLN A 553 -9.62 -33.51 30.75
N THR A 554 -9.15 -34.74 30.48
CA THR A 554 -8.65 -35.14 29.16
C THR A 554 -9.78 -35.13 28.12
N GLU A 555 -10.96 -35.65 28.47
CA GLU A 555 -12.13 -35.62 27.58
C GLU A 555 -12.60 -34.18 27.28
N LEU A 556 -12.56 -33.29 28.27
CA LEU A 556 -12.86 -31.86 28.06
C LEU A 556 -11.82 -31.18 27.17
N LEU A 557 -10.53 -31.49 27.35
CA LEU A 557 -9.46 -30.98 26.51
C LEU A 557 -9.63 -31.43 25.05
N ASP A 558 -10.01 -32.69 24.83
CA ASP A 558 -10.23 -33.21 23.48
C ASP A 558 -11.46 -32.58 22.81
N LYS A 559 -12.54 -32.32 23.56
CA LYS A 559 -13.69 -31.54 23.06
C LYS A 559 -13.32 -30.11 22.68
N GLU A 560 -12.47 -29.44 23.46
CA GLU A 560 -11.99 -28.10 23.11
C GLU A 560 -11.05 -28.11 21.90
N LYS A 561 -10.21 -29.14 21.73
CA LYS A 561 -9.42 -29.32 20.51
C LYS A 561 -10.30 -29.52 19.27
N GLU A 562 -11.37 -30.32 19.37
CA GLU A 562 -12.30 -30.51 18.25
C GLU A 562 -12.99 -29.19 17.86
N LYS A 563 -13.41 -28.38 18.84
CA LYS A 563 -13.96 -27.04 18.58
C LYS A 563 -12.93 -26.11 17.94
N LEU A 564 -11.68 -26.13 18.42
CA LEU A 564 -10.58 -25.36 17.84
C LEU A 564 -10.35 -25.75 16.36
N VAL A 565 -10.28 -27.04 16.06
CA VAL A 565 -10.13 -27.54 14.68
C VAL A 565 -11.34 -27.16 13.81
N GLY A 566 -12.56 -27.15 14.38
CA GLY A 566 -13.76 -26.67 13.71
C GLY A 566 -13.68 -25.17 13.37
N ALA A 567 -13.22 -24.35 14.32
CA ALA A 567 -13.01 -22.92 14.13
C ALA A 567 -11.89 -22.63 13.12
N GLU A 568 -10.78 -23.37 13.17
CA GLU A 568 -9.67 -23.26 12.20
C GLU A 568 -10.15 -23.54 10.77
N LYS A 569 -10.97 -24.58 10.55
CA LYS A 569 -11.56 -24.87 9.24
C LYS A 569 -12.48 -23.75 8.77
N LEU A 570 -13.30 -23.19 9.67
CA LEU A 570 -14.20 -22.08 9.33
C LEU A 570 -13.40 -20.82 8.96
N VAL A 571 -12.31 -20.53 9.68
CA VAL A 571 -11.37 -19.45 9.34
C VAL A 571 -10.70 -19.71 8.00
N GLU A 572 -10.29 -20.95 7.70
CA GLU A 572 -9.69 -21.32 6.42
C GLU A 572 -10.67 -21.12 5.25
N ASP A 573 -11.92 -21.54 5.42
CA ASP A 573 -12.98 -21.36 4.41
C ASP A 573 -13.36 -19.88 4.22
N LEU A 574 -13.45 -19.10 5.30
CA LEU A 574 -13.65 -17.66 5.22
C LEU A 574 -12.47 -16.96 4.53
N THR A 575 -11.24 -17.40 4.78
CA THR A 575 -10.03 -16.86 4.14
C THR A 575 -10.03 -17.16 2.64
N LYS A 576 -10.42 -18.37 2.23
CA LYS A 576 -10.58 -18.74 0.80
C LYS A 576 -11.67 -17.91 0.11
N ARG A 577 -12.81 -17.69 0.78
CA ARG A 577 -13.87 -16.82 0.26
C ARG A 577 -13.41 -15.36 0.15
N LEU A 578 -12.67 -14.85 1.13
CA LEU A 578 -12.10 -13.51 1.10
C LEU A 578 -11.09 -13.37 -0.05
N GLN A 579 -10.19 -14.34 -0.23
CA GLN A 579 -9.24 -14.35 -1.35
C GLN A 579 -9.96 -14.34 -2.70
N SER A 580 -10.98 -15.18 -2.87
CA SER A 580 -11.79 -15.21 -4.09
C SER A 580 -12.51 -13.88 -4.35
N ALA A 581 -13.04 -13.23 -3.30
CA ALA A 581 -13.69 -11.92 -3.41
C ALA A 581 -12.69 -10.80 -3.75
N VAL A 582 -11.47 -10.87 -3.21
CA VAL A 582 -10.38 -9.92 -3.53
C VAL A 582 -9.93 -10.09 -4.99
N GLU A 583 -9.80 -11.31 -5.47
CA GLU A 583 -9.49 -11.59 -6.87
C GLU A 583 -10.59 -11.08 -7.82
N GLN A 584 -11.86 -11.30 -7.47
CA GLN A 584 -13.00 -10.75 -8.22
C GLN A 584 -13.01 -9.22 -8.21
N HIS A 585 -12.76 -8.59 -7.07
CA HIS A 585 -12.67 -7.12 -6.98
C HIS A 585 -11.51 -6.58 -7.82
N LYS A 586 -10.37 -7.27 -7.86
CA LYS A 586 -9.23 -6.88 -8.70
C LYS A 586 -9.59 -6.94 -10.19
N GLN A 587 -10.28 -7.99 -10.60
CA GLN A 587 -10.78 -8.15 -11.98
C GLN A 587 -11.78 -7.05 -12.35
N LEU A 588 -12.76 -6.78 -11.49
CA LEU A 588 -13.74 -5.70 -11.71
C LEU A 588 -13.07 -4.31 -11.71
N SER A 589 -12.03 -4.09 -10.92
CA SER A 589 -11.25 -2.85 -10.93
C SER A 589 -10.52 -2.65 -12.26
N SER A 590 -9.89 -3.70 -12.79
CA SER A 590 -9.25 -3.61 -14.12
C SER A 590 -10.27 -3.38 -15.23
N GLU A 591 -11.41 -4.06 -15.20
CA GLU A 591 -12.49 -3.83 -16.18
C GLU A 591 -13.05 -2.41 -16.09
N ARG A 592 -13.18 -1.85 -14.88
CA ARG A 592 -13.59 -0.45 -14.67
C ARG A 592 -12.54 0.52 -15.24
N GLU A 593 -11.25 0.27 -15.02
CA GLU A 593 -10.16 1.08 -15.56
C GLU A 593 -10.14 1.06 -17.09
N ASP A 594 -10.32 -0.12 -17.71
CA ASP A 594 -10.44 -0.27 -19.17
C ASP A 594 -11.66 0.48 -19.72
N MET A 595 -12.81 0.39 -19.04
CA MET A 595 -14.02 1.12 -19.43
C MET A 595 -13.87 2.63 -19.27
N VAL A 596 -13.17 3.11 -18.24
CA VAL A 596 -12.86 4.54 -18.07
C VAL A 596 -11.94 5.03 -19.19
N ALA A 597 -10.88 4.28 -19.52
CA ALA A 597 -10.01 4.60 -20.65
C ALA A 597 -10.78 4.62 -21.98
N HIS A 598 -11.73 3.70 -22.17
CA HIS A 598 -12.60 3.70 -23.35
C HIS A 598 -13.53 4.92 -23.39
N ILE A 599 -14.10 5.33 -22.24
CA ILE A 599 -14.93 6.54 -22.16
C ILE A 599 -14.09 7.80 -22.43
N GLU A 600 -12.87 7.89 -21.89
CA GLU A 600 -11.97 9.04 -22.10
C GLU A 600 -11.56 9.17 -23.57
N THR A 601 -11.25 8.04 -24.24
CA THR A 601 -10.95 8.03 -25.67
C THR A 601 -12.17 8.43 -26.51
N LEU A 602 -13.36 7.92 -26.19
CA LEU A 602 -14.60 8.36 -26.84
C LEU A 602 -14.87 9.86 -26.62
N GLN A 603 -14.66 10.38 -25.41
CA GLN A 603 -14.82 11.80 -25.10
C GLN A 603 -13.81 12.66 -25.87
N SER A 604 -12.56 12.22 -26.02
CA SER A 604 -11.56 12.88 -26.86
C SER A 604 -12.00 12.94 -28.33
N ASN A 605 -12.49 11.80 -28.86
CA ASN A 605 -13.00 11.72 -30.23
C ASN A 605 -14.22 12.63 -30.44
N VAL A 606 -15.15 12.68 -29.47
CA VAL A 606 -16.30 13.59 -29.53
C VAL A 606 -15.84 15.05 -29.54
N ARG A 607 -14.90 15.45 -28.67
CA ARG A 607 -14.34 16.82 -28.68
C ARG A 607 -13.67 17.16 -30.01
N GLN A 608 -12.96 16.20 -30.62
CA GLN A 608 -12.34 16.40 -31.92
C GLN A 608 -13.39 16.57 -33.03
N LEU A 609 -14.46 15.76 -33.03
CA LEU A 609 -15.57 15.91 -33.97
C LEU A 609 -16.35 17.21 -33.76
N GLU A 610 -16.56 17.64 -32.52
CA GLU A 610 -17.17 18.95 -32.20
C GLU A 610 -16.31 20.12 -32.71
N ALA A 611 -14.98 20.04 -32.55
CA ALA A 611 -14.05 21.03 -33.08
C ALA A 611 -14.09 21.09 -34.61
N GLN A 612 -14.08 19.93 -35.28
CA GLN A 612 -14.21 19.83 -36.74
C GLN A 612 -15.57 20.36 -37.22
N ALA A 613 -16.67 20.08 -36.51
CA ALA A 613 -17.99 20.60 -36.82
C ALA A 613 -18.05 22.13 -36.71
N LEU A 614 -17.44 22.72 -35.67
CA LEU A 614 -17.33 24.17 -35.50
C LEU A 614 -16.49 24.82 -36.61
N GLU A 615 -15.41 24.17 -37.04
CA GLU A 615 -14.57 24.65 -38.13
C GLU A 615 -15.29 24.60 -39.48
N MET A 616 -15.99 23.49 -39.77
CA MET A 616 -16.87 23.36 -40.94
C MET A 616 -18.00 24.38 -40.92
N GLN A 617 -18.58 24.69 -39.75
CA GLN A 617 -19.60 25.73 -39.62
C GLN A 617 -19.04 27.13 -39.89
N LYS A 618 -17.82 27.43 -39.44
CA LYS A 618 -17.14 28.70 -39.76
C LYS A 618 -16.89 28.83 -41.27
N LEU A 619 -16.36 27.79 -41.91
CA LEU A 619 -16.14 27.75 -43.35
C LEU A 619 -17.46 27.94 -44.13
N LYS A 620 -18.53 27.24 -43.73
CA LYS A 620 -19.86 27.41 -44.32
C LYS A 620 -20.36 28.86 -44.19
N SER A 621 -20.23 29.46 -43.01
CA SER A 621 -20.64 30.86 -42.80
C SER A 621 -19.81 31.87 -43.60
N GLY A 622 -18.54 31.55 -43.88
CA GLY A 622 -17.67 32.33 -44.77
C GLY A 622 -18.17 32.26 -46.21
N LEU A 623 -18.39 31.04 -46.72
CA LEU A 623 -18.91 30.81 -48.06
C LEU A 623 -20.30 31.42 -48.28
N GLU A 624 -21.19 31.38 -47.28
CA GLU A 624 -22.49 32.05 -47.35
C GLU A 624 -22.36 33.58 -47.48
N LYS A 625 -21.42 34.20 -46.75
CA LYS A 625 -21.13 35.63 -46.87
C LYS A 625 -20.53 36.00 -48.23
N ASP A 626 -19.62 35.18 -48.74
CA ASP A 626 -19.01 35.38 -50.05
C ASP A 626 -20.05 35.25 -51.17
N LEU A 627 -20.96 34.27 -51.07
CA LEU A 627 -22.07 34.11 -52.01
C LEU A 627 -23.04 35.30 -51.97
N GLU A 628 -23.36 35.81 -50.78
CA GLU A 628 -24.21 36.99 -50.63
C GLU A 628 -23.53 38.24 -51.23
N ALA A 629 -22.21 38.40 -51.02
CA ALA A 629 -21.42 39.46 -51.63
C ALA A 629 -21.39 39.34 -53.17
N GLU A 630 -21.21 38.13 -53.71
CA GLU A 630 -21.26 37.89 -55.15
C GLU A 630 -22.64 38.23 -55.71
N LYS A 631 -23.72 37.88 -55.00
CA LYS A 631 -25.09 38.21 -55.40
C LYS A 631 -25.34 39.72 -55.43
N ILE A 632 -24.89 40.46 -54.42
CA ILE A 632 -25.00 41.94 -54.37
C ILE A 632 -24.21 42.57 -55.52
N THR A 633 -22.99 42.11 -55.79
CA THR A 633 -22.18 42.66 -56.90
C THR A 633 -22.79 42.35 -58.27
N LYS A 634 -23.39 41.17 -58.45
CA LYS A 634 -24.11 40.80 -59.67
C LYS A 634 -25.35 41.66 -59.86
N GLU A 635 -26.11 41.88 -58.79
CA GLU A 635 -27.32 42.70 -58.81
C GLU A 635 -27.01 44.17 -59.12
N GLN A 636 -25.91 44.71 -58.57
CA GLN A 636 -25.39 46.04 -58.91
C GLN A 636 -24.99 46.14 -60.38
N LYS A 637 -24.21 45.19 -60.91
CA LYS A 637 -23.84 45.15 -62.33
C LYS A 637 -25.04 45.09 -63.26
N THR A 638 -26.10 44.36 -62.89
CA THR A 638 -27.35 44.37 -63.67
C THR A 638 -28.08 45.70 -63.64
N LYS A 639 -28.07 46.43 -62.52
CA LYS A 639 -28.66 47.78 -62.44
C LYS A 639 -27.87 48.78 -63.29
N ASP A 640 -26.54 48.75 -63.20
CA ASP A 640 -25.68 49.62 -64.00
C ASP A 640 -25.81 49.31 -65.50
N HIS A 641 -25.98 48.03 -65.88
CA HIS A 641 -26.28 47.66 -67.26
C HIS A 641 -27.65 48.16 -67.71
N GLN A 642 -28.68 48.08 -66.85
CA GLN A 642 -30.02 48.61 -67.16
C GLN A 642 -30.02 50.14 -67.33
N SER A 643 -29.26 50.88 -66.52
CA SER A 643 -29.14 52.34 -66.71
C SER A 643 -28.40 52.68 -67.99
N ALA A 644 -27.30 51.99 -68.30
CA ALA A 644 -26.57 52.19 -69.56
C ALA A 644 -27.44 51.87 -70.79
N VAL A 645 -28.31 50.85 -70.71
CA VAL A 645 -29.28 50.55 -71.78
C VAL A 645 -30.32 51.66 -71.94
N ALA A 646 -30.83 52.23 -70.83
CA ALA A 646 -31.76 53.35 -70.89
C ALA A 646 -31.12 54.60 -71.52
N ASP A 647 -29.88 54.93 -71.15
CA ASP A 647 -29.12 56.04 -71.73
C ASP A 647 -28.86 55.84 -73.23
N LEU A 648 -28.57 54.59 -73.64
CA LEU A 648 -28.43 54.23 -75.05
C LEU A 648 -29.75 54.36 -75.83
N GLU A 649 -30.89 54.04 -75.22
CA GLU A 649 -32.21 54.24 -75.85
C GLU A 649 -32.56 55.73 -75.98
N GLU A 650 -32.25 56.55 -74.97
CA GLU A 650 -32.46 58.00 -75.01
C GLU A 650 -31.59 58.70 -76.06
N THR A 651 -30.30 58.37 -76.11
CA THR A 651 -29.38 58.91 -77.13
C THR A 651 -29.80 58.51 -78.54
N ARG A 652 -30.32 57.28 -78.73
CA ARG A 652 -30.86 56.83 -80.02
C ARG A 652 -32.11 57.60 -80.43
N ALA A 653 -32.98 57.93 -79.49
CA ALA A 653 -34.16 58.77 -79.74
C ALA A 653 -33.78 60.22 -80.09
N LEU A 654 -32.77 60.77 -79.40
CA LEU A 654 -32.23 62.11 -79.71
C LEU A 654 -31.60 62.16 -81.11
N LEU A 655 -30.84 61.12 -81.50
CA LEU A 655 -30.23 61.03 -82.83
C LEU A 655 -31.30 61.00 -83.93
N GLN A 656 -32.35 60.19 -83.76
CA GLN A 656 -33.46 60.11 -84.70
C GLN A 656 -34.21 61.44 -84.85
N LYS A 657 -34.34 62.21 -83.76
CA LYS A 657 -34.94 63.55 -83.78
C LYS A 657 -34.06 64.56 -84.52
N GLN A 658 -32.74 64.51 -84.34
CA GLN A 658 -31.80 65.37 -85.07
C GLN A 658 -31.78 65.05 -86.57
N GLU A 659 -31.85 63.77 -86.96
CA GLU A 659 -31.94 63.37 -88.36
C GLU A 659 -33.18 63.94 -89.07
N GLN A 660 -34.34 63.96 -88.38
CA GLN A 660 -35.56 64.56 -88.93
C GLN A 660 -35.46 66.09 -89.07
N GLN A 661 -34.79 66.78 -88.15
CA GLN A 661 -34.58 68.23 -88.22
C GLN A 661 -33.61 68.62 -89.35
N LEU A 662 -32.57 67.81 -89.58
CA LEU A 662 -31.64 68.02 -90.68
C LEU A 662 -32.33 67.87 -92.04
N GLN A 663 -33.21 66.87 -92.20
CA GLN A 663 -33.99 66.71 -93.44
C GLN A 663 -34.97 67.87 -93.71
N GLN A 664 -35.56 68.47 -92.67
CA GLN A 664 -36.45 69.63 -92.83
C GLN A 664 -35.69 70.90 -93.21
N THR A 665 -34.56 71.16 -92.55
CA THR A 665 -33.72 72.34 -92.84
C THR A 665 -33.08 72.29 -94.22
N GLU A 666 -32.73 71.10 -94.71
CA GLU A 666 -32.19 70.90 -96.06
C GLU A 666 -33.22 71.24 -97.15
N GLN A 667 -34.50 70.91 -96.94
CA GLN A 667 -35.59 71.26 -97.86
C GLN A 667 -35.91 72.77 -97.87
N GLU A 668 -35.83 73.43 -96.71
CA GLU A 668 -36.08 74.87 -96.58
C GLU A 668 -34.96 75.72 -97.23
N LEU A 669 -33.70 75.27 -97.12
CA LEU A 669 -32.55 75.94 -97.75
C LEU A 669 -32.55 75.81 -99.28
N GLU A 670 -33.14 74.74 -99.82
CA GLU A 670 -33.29 74.54 -101.26
C GLU A 670 -34.42 75.38 -101.88
N GLN A 671 -35.43 75.73 -101.07
CA GLN A 671 -36.50 76.67 -101.41
C GLN A 671 -36.00 78.13 -101.42
N LEU A 672 -35.24 78.52 -100.39
CA LEU A 672 -34.73 79.89 -100.22
C LEU A 672 -33.60 80.25 -101.20
N ARG A 673 -32.87 79.25 -101.72
CA ARG A 673 -31.87 79.45 -102.78
C ARG A 673 -32.48 79.87 -104.13
N LYS A 674 -33.77 79.60 -104.39
CA LYS A 674 -34.45 79.94 -105.65
C LYS A 674 -35.03 81.36 -105.68
N ASP A 675 -35.26 81.98 -104.52
CA ASP A 675 -35.94 83.28 -104.43
C ASP A 675 -34.99 84.49 -104.27
N ALA A 676 -33.70 84.26 -104.04
CA ALA A 676 -32.72 85.31 -103.74
C ALA A 676 -31.88 85.80 -104.94
N GLN A 677 -32.47 85.89 -106.15
CA GLN A 677 -31.86 86.55 -107.31
C GLN A 677 -32.70 87.76 -107.76
N GLN A 678 -32.15 88.97 -107.52
CA GLN A 678 -32.48 90.31 -108.06
C GLN A 678 -32.98 91.33 -107.03
N SER A 679 -32.14 92.30 -106.65
CA SER A 679 -32.51 93.73 -106.53
C SER A 679 -31.35 94.55 -105.96
N THR A 680 -30.54 95.13 -106.84
CA THR A 680 -29.34 95.93 -106.54
C THR A 680 -29.64 97.42 -106.77
N LEU A 681 -29.77 98.20 -105.68
CA LEU A 681 -29.51 99.65 -105.66
C LEU A 681 -29.52 100.25 -104.22
N LEU A 682 -29.98 99.51 -103.20
CA LEU A 682 -29.81 99.83 -101.77
C LEU A 682 -28.47 99.32 -101.20
N ASP A 683 -27.70 98.59 -102.02
CA ASP A 683 -26.50 97.86 -101.61
C ASP A 683 -25.28 98.75 -101.41
N MET A 684 -25.28 100.00 -101.88
CA MET A 684 -24.05 100.83 -101.83
C MET A 684 -23.91 101.62 -100.54
N GLU A 685 -25.02 102.06 -99.93
CA GLU A 685 -25.03 102.75 -98.63
C GLU A 685 -25.16 101.76 -97.46
N MET A 686 -25.88 100.65 -97.66
CA MET A 686 -25.75 99.50 -96.76
C MET A 686 -24.35 98.91 -96.84
N ALA A 687 -23.66 98.89 -97.99
CA ALA A 687 -22.30 98.33 -98.08
C ALA A 687 -21.28 98.99 -97.16
N ASP A 688 -21.38 100.28 -96.84
CA ASP A 688 -20.38 100.94 -95.98
C ASP A 688 -20.63 100.66 -94.49
N TYR A 689 -21.89 100.69 -94.04
CA TYR A 689 -22.26 100.22 -92.69
C TYR A 689 -22.09 98.70 -92.56
N GLU A 690 -22.43 97.94 -93.58
CA GLU A 690 -22.17 96.50 -93.66
C GLU A 690 -20.68 96.21 -93.72
N ARG A 691 -19.84 97.04 -94.34
CA ARG A 691 -18.38 96.82 -94.34
C ARG A 691 -17.82 97.03 -92.94
N LEU A 692 -18.28 98.05 -92.22
CA LEU A 692 -17.90 98.26 -90.82
C LEU A 692 -18.45 97.17 -89.89
N VAL A 693 -19.71 96.75 -90.08
CA VAL A 693 -20.32 95.64 -89.32
C VAL A 693 -19.66 94.30 -89.67
N LYS A 694 -19.28 94.07 -90.93
CA LYS A 694 -18.51 92.89 -91.37
C LYS A 694 -17.11 92.91 -90.77
N GLU A 695 -16.43 94.05 -90.73
CA GLU A 695 -15.12 94.20 -90.09
C GLU A 695 -15.19 93.93 -88.57
N LEU A 696 -16.18 94.51 -87.89
CA LEU A 696 -16.42 94.25 -86.46
C LEU A 696 -16.86 92.80 -86.20
N ASN A 697 -17.68 92.22 -87.08
CA ASN A 697 -18.07 90.80 -86.98
C ASN A 697 -16.91 89.86 -87.27
N VAL A 698 -15.98 90.21 -88.18
CA VAL A 698 -14.76 89.44 -88.42
C VAL A 698 -13.88 89.49 -87.18
N GLN A 699 -13.72 90.66 -86.54
CA GLN A 699 -12.99 90.78 -85.28
C GLN A 699 -13.67 90.04 -84.13
N LEU A 700 -15.00 90.06 -84.05
CA LEU A 700 -15.75 89.26 -83.07
C LEU A 700 -15.58 87.77 -83.33
N LEU A 701 -15.71 87.30 -84.57
CA LEU A 701 -15.49 85.90 -84.93
C LEU A 701 -14.06 85.42 -84.64
N GLU A 702 -13.06 86.28 -84.83
CA GLU A 702 -11.67 85.97 -84.46
C GLU A 702 -11.49 85.90 -82.94
N LYS A 703 -12.15 86.79 -82.18
CA LYS A 703 -12.17 86.76 -80.71
C LYS A 703 -12.93 85.55 -80.18
N ASP A 704 -14.04 85.18 -80.80
CA ASP A 704 -14.85 84.00 -80.47
C ASP A 704 -14.05 82.72 -80.76
N LYS A 705 -13.35 82.64 -81.90
CA LYS A 705 -12.43 81.53 -82.19
C LYS A 705 -11.27 81.45 -81.20
N LEU A 706 -10.78 82.59 -80.70
CA LEU A 706 -9.75 82.61 -79.66
C LEU A 706 -10.30 82.20 -78.30
N LEU A 707 -11.52 82.62 -77.96
CA LEU A 707 -12.23 82.20 -76.75
C LEU A 707 -12.52 80.70 -76.80
N GLU A 708 -13.04 80.18 -77.90
CA GLU A 708 -13.29 78.76 -78.13
C GLU A 708 -12.01 77.92 -78.01
N LYS A 709 -10.88 78.41 -78.53
CA LYS A 709 -9.57 77.77 -78.33
C LYS A 709 -9.14 77.76 -76.85
N GLN A 710 -9.34 78.86 -76.13
CA GLN A 710 -9.02 78.95 -74.69
C GLN A 710 -9.96 78.08 -73.85
N GLU A 711 -11.24 78.00 -74.21
CA GLU A 711 -12.24 77.17 -73.56
C GLU A 711 -11.96 75.67 -73.78
N ASN A 712 -11.61 75.28 -75.01
CA ASN A 712 -11.14 73.93 -75.32
C ASN A 712 -9.85 73.58 -74.56
N LEU A 713 -8.92 74.53 -74.42
CA LEU A 713 -7.70 74.31 -73.64
C LEU A 713 -8.01 74.15 -72.14
N ALA A 714 -8.92 74.97 -71.60
CA ALA A 714 -9.36 74.90 -70.21
C ALA A 714 -10.16 73.61 -69.93
N GLN A 715 -10.97 73.15 -70.89
CA GLN A 715 -11.66 71.85 -70.80
C GLN A 715 -10.66 70.71 -70.82
N ALA A 716 -9.69 70.73 -71.75
CA ALA A 716 -8.64 69.71 -71.81
C ALA A 716 -7.75 69.68 -70.55
N GLN A 717 -7.58 70.81 -69.86
CA GLN A 717 -6.92 70.87 -68.55
C GLN A 717 -7.80 70.28 -67.44
N ARG A 718 -9.10 70.62 -67.40
CA ARG A 718 -10.05 70.05 -66.44
C ARG A 718 -10.17 68.53 -66.58
N ASP A 719 -10.26 68.01 -67.80
CA ASP A 719 -10.30 66.56 -68.04
C ASP A 719 -9.00 65.86 -67.60
N ARG A 720 -7.87 66.58 -67.62
CA ARG A 720 -6.58 66.06 -67.17
C ARG A 720 -6.48 66.06 -65.63
N GLU A 721 -6.95 67.12 -65.00
CA GLU A 721 -7.06 67.21 -63.54
C GLU A 721 -8.00 66.14 -62.99
N GLU A 722 -9.12 65.88 -63.66
CA GLU A 722 -10.07 64.84 -63.27
C GLU A 722 -9.47 63.43 -63.39
N LYS A 723 -8.74 63.14 -64.47
CA LYS A 723 -7.98 61.88 -64.62
C LYS A 723 -6.93 61.70 -63.52
N LEU A 724 -6.16 62.74 -63.22
CA LEU A 724 -5.18 62.69 -62.14
C LEU A 724 -5.84 62.52 -60.77
N SER A 725 -7.00 63.13 -60.54
CA SER A 725 -7.78 62.95 -59.30
C SER A 725 -8.26 61.50 -59.17
N GLN A 726 -8.77 60.91 -60.25
CA GLN A 726 -9.17 59.49 -60.28
C GLN A 726 -7.98 58.55 -60.03
N GLU A 727 -6.82 58.84 -60.62
CA GLU A 727 -5.58 58.09 -60.37
C GLU A 727 -5.14 58.20 -58.90
N MET A 728 -5.16 59.40 -58.31
CA MET A 728 -4.84 59.59 -56.89
C MET A 728 -5.79 58.84 -55.97
N GLU A 729 -7.09 58.84 -56.29
CA GLU A 729 -8.10 58.12 -55.50
C GLU A 729 -7.93 56.60 -55.60
N SER A 730 -7.59 56.09 -56.79
CA SER A 730 -7.25 54.67 -56.97
C SER A 730 -6.00 54.26 -56.20
N LEU A 731 -4.93 55.08 -56.22
CA LEU A 731 -3.69 54.82 -55.47
C LEU A 731 -3.95 54.88 -53.96
N LYS A 732 -4.78 55.81 -53.49
CA LYS A 732 -5.17 55.91 -52.09
C LYS A 732 -5.92 54.66 -51.62
N SER A 733 -6.87 54.17 -52.41
CA SER A 733 -7.56 52.90 -52.11
C SER A 733 -6.61 51.70 -52.04
N LEU A 734 -5.56 51.70 -52.87
CA LEU A 734 -4.56 50.63 -52.91
C LEU A 734 -3.67 50.65 -51.66
N VAL A 735 -3.32 51.84 -51.17
CA VAL A 735 -2.61 52.04 -49.90
C VAL A 735 -3.47 51.58 -48.72
N ASP A 736 -4.75 51.97 -48.66
CA ASP A 736 -5.67 51.56 -47.60
C ASP A 736 -5.81 50.02 -47.53
N ILE A 737 -5.94 49.36 -48.70
CA ILE A 737 -5.95 47.88 -48.79
C ILE A 737 -4.63 47.28 -48.30
N GLY A 738 -3.50 47.92 -48.62
CA GLY A 738 -2.17 47.51 -48.15
C GLY A 738 -2.03 47.60 -46.63
N GLU A 739 -2.50 48.70 -46.02
CA GLU A 739 -2.50 48.90 -44.57
C GLU A 739 -3.43 47.91 -43.85
N GLU A 740 -4.60 47.60 -44.43
CA GLU A 740 -5.51 46.60 -43.88
C GLU A 740 -4.91 45.18 -43.94
N LYS A 741 -4.21 44.84 -45.04
CA LYS A 741 -3.48 43.57 -45.14
C LYS A 741 -2.32 43.50 -44.13
N ASN A 742 -1.59 44.60 -43.94
CA ASN A 742 -0.48 44.67 -42.99
C ASN A 742 -0.97 44.53 -41.53
N SER A 743 -2.07 45.20 -41.18
CA SER A 743 -2.68 45.06 -39.84
C SER A 743 -3.20 43.64 -39.59
N LYS A 744 -3.86 43.00 -40.57
CA LYS A 744 -4.25 41.58 -40.49
C LYS A 744 -3.04 40.65 -40.33
N MET A 745 -1.96 40.90 -41.07
CA MET A 745 -0.71 40.14 -40.96
C MET A 745 -0.09 40.29 -39.55
N LYS A 746 0.02 41.53 -39.04
CA LYS A 746 0.51 41.80 -37.68
C LYS A 746 -0.34 41.10 -36.63
N GLN A 747 -1.66 41.10 -36.78
CA GLN A 747 -2.57 40.42 -35.86
C GLN A 747 -2.40 38.89 -35.87
N LEU A 748 -2.22 38.29 -37.06
CA LEU A 748 -1.87 36.87 -37.22
C LEU A 748 -0.51 36.54 -36.58
N LEU A 749 0.48 37.42 -36.74
CA LEU A 749 1.83 37.23 -36.19
C LEU A 749 1.83 37.32 -34.65
N VAL A 750 1.06 38.25 -34.07
CA VAL A 750 0.87 38.33 -32.62
C VAL A 750 0.10 37.12 -32.09
N LYS A 751 -0.93 36.67 -32.81
CA LYS A 751 -1.71 35.49 -32.43
C LYS A 751 -0.84 34.23 -32.44
N THR A 752 -0.07 34.00 -33.50
CA THR A 752 0.84 32.86 -33.61
C THR A 752 1.98 32.90 -32.59
N LYS A 753 2.54 34.10 -32.28
CA LYS A 753 3.50 34.25 -31.18
C LYS A 753 2.90 33.90 -29.82
N LYS A 754 1.64 34.30 -29.57
CA LYS A 754 0.92 33.94 -28.34
C LYS A 754 0.65 32.43 -28.27
N ASP A 755 0.10 31.86 -29.34
CA ASP A 755 -0.21 30.43 -29.40
C ASP A 755 1.07 29.58 -29.23
N LEU A 756 2.22 30.04 -29.77
CA LEU A 756 3.52 29.41 -29.56
C LEU A 756 4.01 29.49 -28.11
N ALA A 757 3.81 30.64 -27.44
CA ALA A 757 4.16 30.78 -26.03
C ALA A 757 3.28 29.92 -25.12
N ASP A 758 1.98 29.84 -25.42
CA ASP A 758 1.03 29.00 -24.70
C ASP A 758 1.38 27.51 -24.91
N ALA A 759 1.72 27.09 -26.14
CA ALA A 759 2.19 25.73 -26.43
C ALA A 759 3.48 25.37 -25.69
N LYS A 760 4.48 26.26 -25.65
CA LYS A 760 5.72 26.05 -24.88
C LYS A 760 5.47 25.91 -23.37
N LYS A 761 4.50 26.67 -22.84
CA LYS A 761 4.12 26.57 -21.43
C LYS A 761 3.45 25.22 -21.12
N GLU A 762 2.59 24.75 -22.03
CA GLU A 762 1.91 23.46 -21.90
C GLU A 762 2.90 22.29 -22.04
N GLU A 763 3.86 22.37 -22.96
CA GLU A 763 4.98 21.44 -23.09
C GLU A 763 5.81 21.38 -21.79
N ALA A 764 6.15 22.52 -21.20
CA ALA A 764 6.87 22.56 -19.92
C ALA A 764 6.06 21.92 -18.77
N SER A 765 4.75 22.13 -18.72
CA SER A 765 3.90 21.46 -17.73
C SER A 765 3.80 19.94 -17.96
N GLN A 766 3.74 19.51 -19.21
CA GLN A 766 3.73 18.09 -19.56
C GLN A 766 5.07 17.44 -19.18
N MET A 767 6.19 18.12 -19.40
CA MET A 767 7.52 17.66 -19.00
C MET A 767 7.64 17.49 -17.47
N MET A 768 7.06 18.41 -16.69
CA MET A 768 6.99 18.30 -15.23
C MET A 768 6.16 17.08 -14.80
N ILE A 769 4.98 16.87 -15.39
CA ILE A 769 4.14 15.69 -15.10
C ILE A 769 4.83 14.39 -15.52
N GLN A 770 5.53 14.38 -16.66
CA GLN A 770 6.29 13.23 -17.12
C GLN A 770 7.44 12.89 -16.15
N SER A 771 8.11 13.91 -15.59
CA SER A 771 9.14 13.71 -14.56
C SER A 771 8.57 13.16 -13.25
N SER A 772 7.38 13.59 -12.82
CA SER A 772 6.75 13.07 -11.61
C SER A 772 6.25 11.64 -11.80
N LEU A 773 5.59 11.34 -12.93
CA LEU A 773 5.16 9.99 -13.28
C LEU A 773 6.34 9.02 -13.39
N LYS A 774 7.48 9.47 -13.93
CA LYS A 774 8.70 8.67 -13.96
C LYS A 774 9.22 8.38 -12.53
N GLY A 775 9.18 9.36 -11.63
CA GLY A 775 9.54 9.17 -10.22
C GLY A 775 8.59 8.20 -9.49
N GLU A 776 7.29 8.28 -9.73
CA GLU A 776 6.29 7.34 -9.18
C GLU A 776 6.47 5.92 -9.73
N LEU A 777 6.79 5.78 -11.02
CA LEU A 777 7.12 4.49 -11.64
C LEU A 777 8.39 3.88 -11.02
N GLU A 778 9.44 4.67 -10.85
CA GLU A 778 10.69 4.24 -10.19
C GLU A 778 10.42 3.82 -8.73
N GLY A 779 9.59 4.57 -8.00
CA GLY A 779 9.16 4.20 -6.64
C GLY A 779 8.37 2.89 -6.61
N SER A 780 7.45 2.69 -7.56
CA SER A 780 6.69 1.44 -7.68
C SER A 780 7.59 0.25 -8.04
N LEU A 781 8.62 0.47 -8.86
CA LEU A 781 9.60 -0.54 -9.24
C LEU A 781 10.50 -0.94 -8.05
N GLN A 782 10.93 0.03 -7.24
CA GLN A 782 11.63 -0.24 -5.97
C GLN A 782 10.77 -1.02 -4.98
N GLN A 783 9.47 -0.71 -4.87
CA GLN A 783 8.54 -1.49 -4.03
C GLN A 783 8.39 -2.93 -4.54
N LEU A 784 8.24 -3.11 -5.85
CA LEU A 784 8.18 -4.44 -6.47
C LEU A 784 9.44 -5.26 -6.17
N ASP A 785 10.62 -4.64 -6.27
CA ASP A 785 11.88 -5.32 -5.95
C ASP A 785 11.99 -5.63 -4.45
N GLY A 786 11.48 -4.74 -3.57
CA GLY A 786 11.29 -5.03 -2.15
C GLY A 786 10.42 -6.27 -1.91
N TYR A 787 9.28 -6.38 -2.59
CA TYR A 787 8.41 -7.56 -2.51
C TYR A 787 9.10 -8.82 -3.07
N LYS A 788 9.87 -8.73 -4.15
CA LYS A 788 10.64 -9.88 -4.68
C LYS A 788 11.68 -10.39 -3.69
N ILE A 789 12.36 -9.49 -2.98
CA ILE A 789 13.31 -9.86 -1.93
C ILE A 789 12.57 -10.58 -0.79
N GLN A 790 11.46 -10.03 -0.31
CA GLN A 790 10.63 -10.67 0.72
C GLN A 790 10.11 -12.05 0.29
N CYS A 791 9.65 -12.20 -0.96
CA CYS A 791 9.26 -13.50 -1.49
C CYS A 791 10.43 -14.50 -1.51
N SER A 792 11.64 -14.04 -1.81
CA SER A 792 12.85 -14.86 -1.82
C SER A 792 13.24 -15.30 -0.40
N GLU A 793 13.10 -14.40 0.58
CA GLU A 793 13.30 -14.71 2.01
C GLU A 793 12.27 -15.72 2.52
N LEU A 794 10.99 -15.51 2.23
CA LEU A 794 9.92 -16.44 2.58
C LEU A 794 10.11 -17.82 1.92
N LEU A 795 10.58 -17.86 0.67
CA LEU A 795 10.93 -19.12 0.00
C LEU A 795 12.10 -19.82 0.69
N ALA A 796 13.13 -19.08 1.10
CA ALA A 796 14.26 -19.63 1.84
C ALA A 796 13.83 -20.17 3.22
N ASP A 797 12.97 -19.44 3.93
CA ASP A 797 12.41 -19.90 5.20
C ASP A 797 11.51 -21.11 5.06
N ARG A 798 10.67 -21.15 4.02
CA ARG A 798 9.87 -22.34 3.68
C ARG A 798 10.77 -23.55 3.41
N HIS A 799 11.85 -23.36 2.66
CA HIS A 799 12.84 -24.44 2.42
C HIS A 799 13.52 -24.89 3.72
N ARG A 800 13.93 -23.97 4.59
CA ARG A 800 14.53 -24.27 5.88
C ARG A 800 13.56 -25.07 6.78
N LEU A 801 12.30 -24.65 6.88
CA LEU A 801 11.27 -25.34 7.64
C LEU A 801 10.97 -26.72 7.04
N GLN A 802 10.94 -26.84 5.72
CA GLN A 802 10.73 -28.12 5.03
C GLN A 802 11.89 -29.10 5.29
N GLU A 803 13.14 -28.63 5.33
CA GLU A 803 14.30 -29.44 5.71
C GLU A 803 14.25 -29.86 7.19
N GLN A 804 13.86 -28.95 8.08
CA GLN A 804 13.66 -29.27 9.49
C GLN A 804 12.60 -30.36 9.68
N LEU A 805 11.42 -30.20 9.06
CA LEU A 805 10.34 -31.18 9.12
C LEU A 805 10.79 -32.54 8.56
N LYS A 806 11.54 -32.54 7.45
CA LYS A 806 12.09 -33.77 6.87
C LYS A 806 13.08 -34.45 7.81
N SER A 807 14.00 -33.70 8.43
CA SER A 807 14.96 -34.26 9.38
C SER A 807 14.28 -34.85 10.62
N LEU A 808 13.21 -34.21 11.10
CA LEU A 808 12.42 -34.64 12.25
C LEU A 808 11.59 -35.89 11.90
N SER A 809 11.01 -35.93 10.70
CA SER A 809 10.37 -37.12 10.14
C SER A 809 11.33 -38.31 10.01
N ASP A 810 12.54 -38.09 9.50
CA ASP A 810 13.57 -39.14 9.38
C ASP A 810 14.03 -39.64 10.76
N GLN A 811 14.11 -38.77 11.76
CA GLN A 811 14.40 -39.15 13.15
C GLN A 811 13.27 -39.99 13.76
N HIS A 812 12.01 -39.57 13.59
CA HIS A 812 10.86 -40.35 14.04
C HIS A 812 10.77 -41.70 13.34
N LEU A 813 11.02 -41.78 12.03
CA LEU A 813 11.04 -43.03 11.28
C LEU A 813 12.10 -44.00 11.84
N LYS A 814 13.30 -43.48 12.16
CA LYS A 814 14.36 -44.27 12.82
C LYS A 814 13.93 -44.76 14.20
N ALA A 815 13.33 -43.89 15.02
CA ALA A 815 12.85 -44.25 16.35
C ALA A 815 11.72 -45.30 16.30
N VAL A 816 10.78 -45.18 15.36
CA VAL A 816 9.76 -46.20 15.14
C VAL A 816 10.40 -47.53 14.73
N GLY A 817 11.42 -47.49 13.86
CA GLY A 817 12.19 -48.68 13.49
C GLY A 817 12.87 -49.36 14.69
N THR A 818 13.46 -48.60 15.61
CA THR A 818 14.09 -49.16 16.82
C THR A 818 13.05 -49.72 17.79
N PHE A 819 11.93 -49.02 18.02
CA PHE A 819 10.83 -49.55 18.84
C PHE A 819 10.23 -50.82 18.26
N GLN A 820 10.04 -50.89 16.94
CA GLN A 820 9.56 -52.09 16.27
C GLN A 820 10.54 -53.27 16.46
N CYS A 821 11.85 -53.03 16.37
CA CYS A 821 12.86 -54.05 16.64
C CYS A 821 12.80 -54.55 18.09
N ASN A 822 12.62 -53.64 19.05
CA ASN A 822 12.49 -53.99 20.46
C ASN A 822 11.23 -54.80 20.75
N VAL A 823 10.09 -54.42 20.16
CA VAL A 823 8.83 -55.17 20.25
C VAL A 823 9.01 -56.57 19.70
N ASN A 824 9.63 -56.72 18.53
CA ASN A 824 9.90 -58.03 17.93
C ASN A 824 10.79 -58.88 18.84
N THR A 825 11.85 -58.28 19.40
CA THR A 825 12.79 -58.98 20.31
C THR A 825 12.07 -59.44 21.60
N LEU A 826 11.26 -58.58 22.21
CA LEU A 826 10.46 -58.93 23.38
C LEU A 826 9.43 -60.02 23.06
N GLN A 827 8.84 -59.98 21.86
CA GLN A 827 7.89 -60.98 21.41
C GLN A 827 8.56 -62.34 21.18
N GLU A 828 9.78 -62.36 20.64
CA GLU A 828 10.62 -63.57 20.54
C GLU A 828 10.95 -64.11 21.93
N GLN A 829 11.39 -63.27 22.87
CA GLN A 829 11.67 -63.68 24.26
C GLN A 829 10.42 -64.24 24.96
N LEU A 830 9.25 -63.61 24.76
CA LEU A 830 7.98 -64.07 25.29
C LEU A 830 7.59 -65.43 24.71
N SER A 831 7.84 -65.65 23.42
CA SER A 831 7.62 -66.95 22.78
C SER A 831 8.56 -68.04 23.31
N SER A 832 9.84 -67.70 23.54
CA SER A 832 10.84 -68.60 24.11
C SER A 832 10.48 -69.00 25.55
N THR A 833 10.16 -68.03 26.39
CA THR A 833 9.76 -68.27 27.78
C THR A 833 8.43 -69.05 27.87
N LYS A 834 7.48 -68.80 26.96
CA LYS A 834 6.27 -69.64 26.84
C LYS A 834 6.60 -71.07 26.45
N ALA A 835 7.53 -71.28 25.51
CA ALA A 835 7.96 -72.62 25.13
C ALA A 835 8.64 -73.35 26.30
N GLU A 836 9.51 -72.67 27.04
CA GLU A 836 10.13 -73.18 28.27
C GLU A 836 9.09 -73.50 29.35
N LEU A 837 8.09 -72.64 29.55
CA LEU A 837 6.97 -72.91 30.47
C LEU A 837 6.19 -74.15 30.04
N CYS A 838 5.88 -74.29 28.75
CA CYS A 838 5.22 -75.50 28.24
C CYS A 838 6.09 -76.74 28.44
N SER A 839 7.41 -76.64 28.23
CA SER A 839 8.34 -77.75 28.50
C SER A 839 8.34 -78.14 29.97
N THR A 840 8.48 -77.18 30.88
CA THR A 840 8.48 -77.43 32.33
C THR A 840 7.13 -77.94 32.83
N VAL A 841 6.00 -77.46 32.28
CA VAL A 841 4.67 -78.03 32.56
C VAL A 841 4.56 -79.46 32.06
N SER A 842 5.05 -79.77 30.86
CA SER A 842 5.10 -81.15 30.34
C SER A 842 5.99 -82.05 31.19
N GLU A 843 7.15 -81.56 31.62
CA GLU A 843 8.04 -82.24 32.55
C GLU A 843 7.39 -82.46 33.91
N PHE A 844 6.62 -81.48 34.40
CA PHE A 844 5.88 -81.57 35.65
C PHE A 844 4.70 -82.54 35.56
N GLU A 845 3.94 -82.57 34.46
CA GLU A 845 2.94 -83.60 34.20
C GLU A 845 3.58 -84.98 34.07
N GLY A 846 4.70 -85.07 33.37
CA GLY A 846 5.53 -86.28 33.31
C GLY A 846 6.01 -86.70 34.70
N TYR A 847 6.38 -85.75 35.56
CA TYR A 847 6.72 -85.99 36.96
C TYR A 847 5.50 -86.44 37.77
N LYS A 848 4.32 -85.83 37.62
CA LYS A 848 3.08 -86.31 38.27
C LYS A 848 2.77 -87.73 37.85
N VAL A 849 2.91 -88.08 36.57
CA VAL A 849 2.70 -89.44 36.07
C VAL A 849 3.77 -90.38 36.63
N ARG A 850 5.03 -89.97 36.68
CA ARG A 850 6.11 -90.73 37.33
C ARG A 850 5.84 -90.93 38.82
N VAL A 851 5.45 -89.90 39.57
CA VAL A 851 5.09 -89.96 40.99
C VAL A 851 3.83 -90.78 41.21
N HIS A 852 2.81 -90.68 40.35
CA HIS A 852 1.60 -91.49 40.44
C HIS A 852 1.92 -92.96 40.15
N ASN A 853 2.78 -93.24 39.17
CA ASN A 853 3.31 -94.57 38.91
C ASN A 853 4.21 -95.07 40.05
N VAL A 854 5.04 -94.21 40.64
CA VAL A 854 5.89 -94.52 41.80
C VAL A 854 5.04 -94.73 43.05
N LEU A 855 3.97 -93.98 43.29
CA LEU A 855 3.02 -94.19 44.38
C LEU A 855 2.22 -95.49 44.16
N LYS A 856 1.87 -95.80 42.91
CA LYS A 856 1.27 -97.08 42.52
C LYS A 856 2.26 -98.24 42.69
N GLN A 857 3.56 -98.02 42.47
CA GLN A 857 4.64 -98.97 42.73
C GLN A 857 5.04 -99.05 44.22
N GLN A 858 4.94 -97.95 44.99
CA GLN A 858 5.20 -97.87 46.44
C GLN A 858 4.07 -98.49 47.24
N LYS A 859 2.85 -98.57 46.69
CA LYS A 859 1.79 -99.43 47.22
C LYS A 859 2.10 -100.93 47.08
N THR A 860 3.12 -101.32 46.30
CA THR A 860 3.51 -102.73 46.08
C THR A 860 4.97 -103.06 46.38
N LYS A 861 5.80 -102.15 46.89
CA LYS A 861 7.16 -102.50 47.35
C LYS A 861 7.72 -101.44 48.31
N SER A 862 7.96 -101.88 49.53
CA SER A 862 8.77 -101.19 50.54
C SER A 862 10.27 -101.27 50.22
N SER A 863 11.00 -100.27 50.73
CA SER A 863 12.41 -100.27 51.18
C SER A 863 13.49 -99.56 50.32
N ALA A 864 13.78 -98.31 50.74
CA ALA A 864 15.12 -97.71 51.00
C ALA A 864 16.04 -97.34 49.81
N PRO A 865 17.16 -96.60 50.04
CA PRO A 865 17.25 -95.15 50.31
C PRO A 865 18.15 -94.43 49.26
N CYS A 866 17.92 -93.16 48.93
CA CYS A 866 18.92 -92.37 48.17
C CYS A 866 18.76 -90.86 48.40
N ASP A 867 19.27 -90.35 49.51
CA ASP A 867 19.31 -88.91 49.87
C ASP A 867 20.55 -88.17 49.30
N GLY A 868 21.30 -88.77 48.37
CA GLY A 868 22.58 -88.19 47.90
C GLY A 868 22.50 -87.33 46.64
N GLU A 869 21.72 -87.73 45.64
CA GLU A 869 21.68 -87.07 44.33
C GLU A 869 20.71 -85.89 44.26
N PHE A 870 19.59 -85.94 45.02
CA PHE A 870 18.58 -84.89 45.02
C PHE A 870 19.13 -83.57 45.60
N SER A 871 19.89 -83.65 46.70
CA SER A 871 20.56 -82.47 47.27
C SER A 871 21.68 -81.92 46.39
N LYS A 872 22.25 -82.72 45.47
CA LYS A 872 23.26 -82.23 44.51
C LYS A 872 22.57 -81.51 43.35
N GLN A 873 21.50 -82.07 42.80
CA GLN A 873 20.74 -81.48 41.70
C GLN A 873 19.97 -80.22 42.14
N GLU A 874 19.45 -80.19 43.36
CA GLU A 874 18.81 -79.00 43.95
C GLU A 874 19.85 -77.90 44.23
N ARG A 875 21.07 -78.27 44.68
CA ARG A 875 22.17 -77.31 44.87
C ARG A 875 22.68 -76.77 43.53
N GLU A 876 22.83 -77.61 42.51
CA GLU A 876 23.17 -77.19 41.13
C GLU A 876 22.07 -76.31 40.50
N HIS A 877 20.79 -76.58 40.77
CA HIS A 877 19.68 -75.72 40.33
C HIS A 877 19.69 -74.36 41.01
N MET A 878 19.91 -74.32 42.33
CA MET A 878 20.03 -73.06 43.08
C MET A 878 21.27 -72.27 42.65
N ASP A 879 22.39 -72.95 42.35
CA ASP A 879 23.59 -72.31 41.80
C ASP A 879 23.33 -71.75 40.39
N SER A 880 22.61 -72.47 39.52
CA SER A 880 22.21 -71.95 38.20
C SER A 880 21.26 -70.76 38.30
N MET A 881 20.34 -70.76 39.26
CA MET A 881 19.43 -69.63 39.49
C MET A 881 20.17 -68.43 40.07
N MET A 882 21.12 -68.65 40.99
CA MET A 882 21.99 -67.59 41.49
C MET A 882 22.85 -67.01 40.36
N GLU A 883 23.36 -67.82 39.44
CA GLU A 883 24.14 -67.35 38.30
C GLU A 883 23.28 -66.56 37.30
N GLN A 884 22.05 -66.99 37.04
CA GLN A 884 21.09 -66.22 36.23
C GLN A 884 20.72 -64.88 36.90
N LEU A 885 20.52 -64.86 38.22
CA LEU A 885 20.25 -63.62 38.96
C LEU A 885 21.48 -62.70 38.96
N ARG A 886 22.70 -63.25 39.01
CA ARG A 886 23.94 -62.47 38.87
C ARG A 886 24.09 -61.88 37.47
N SER A 887 23.83 -62.66 36.40
CA SER A 887 23.84 -62.15 35.02
C SER A 887 22.83 -61.03 34.84
N LYS A 888 21.58 -61.22 35.31
CA LYS A 888 20.54 -60.18 35.27
C LYS A 888 20.91 -58.94 36.07
N LEU A 889 21.53 -59.10 37.24
CA LEU A 889 22.02 -57.97 38.03
C LEU A 889 23.11 -57.21 37.28
N GLN A 890 24.05 -57.93 36.65
CA GLN A 890 25.12 -57.32 35.86
C GLN A 890 24.60 -56.62 34.60
N GLU A 891 23.64 -57.22 33.89
CA GLU A 891 22.95 -56.62 32.75
C GLU A 891 22.18 -55.36 33.15
N ASN A 892 21.44 -55.40 34.26
CA ASN A 892 20.76 -54.22 34.80
C ASN A 892 21.75 -53.15 35.24
N GLN A 893 22.90 -53.53 35.81
CA GLN A 893 23.95 -52.59 36.18
C GLN A 893 24.58 -51.92 34.95
N LEU A 894 24.81 -52.67 33.87
CA LEU A 894 25.27 -52.14 32.59
C LEU A 894 24.21 -51.23 31.93
N HIS A 895 22.94 -51.62 31.98
CA HIS A 895 21.84 -50.80 31.46
C HIS A 895 21.67 -49.50 32.27
N LEU A 896 21.83 -49.56 33.60
CA LEU A 896 21.83 -48.37 34.44
C LEU A 896 23.00 -47.46 34.04
N GLN A 897 24.20 -48.02 33.85
CA GLN A 897 25.37 -47.27 33.41
C GLN A 897 25.18 -46.61 32.04
N SER A 898 24.63 -47.33 31.05
CA SER A 898 24.34 -46.76 29.73
C SER A 898 23.29 -45.66 29.80
N SER A 899 22.20 -45.87 30.55
CA SER A 899 21.15 -44.87 30.74
C SER A 899 21.67 -43.62 31.48
N THR A 900 22.57 -43.78 32.46
CA THR A 900 23.21 -42.63 33.12
C THR A 900 24.14 -41.86 32.18
N ALA A 901 24.85 -42.53 31.28
CA ALA A 901 25.70 -41.88 30.28
C ALA A 901 24.86 -41.12 29.23
N GLU A 902 23.74 -41.70 28.81
CA GLU A 902 22.77 -41.04 27.91
C GLU A 902 22.15 -39.80 28.56
N LEU A 903 21.77 -39.87 29.83
CA LEU A 903 21.25 -38.70 30.57
C LEU A 903 22.32 -37.60 30.70
N GLN A 904 23.57 -37.96 30.98
CA GLN A 904 24.68 -37.00 31.02
C GLN A 904 24.90 -36.34 29.65
N GLN A 905 24.85 -37.12 28.56
CA GLN A 905 24.95 -36.56 27.21
C GLN A 905 23.79 -35.61 26.92
N LEU A 906 22.55 -36.02 27.21
CA LEU A 906 21.36 -35.19 26.99
C LEU A 906 21.44 -33.88 27.80
N GLN A 907 21.96 -33.94 29.02
CA GLN A 907 22.17 -32.77 29.85
C GLN A 907 23.22 -31.82 29.24
N THR A 908 24.33 -32.33 28.71
CA THR A 908 25.31 -31.49 28.01
C THR A 908 24.76 -30.88 26.72
N GLU A 909 23.91 -31.60 25.98
CA GLU A 909 23.26 -31.07 24.78
C GLU A 909 22.24 -29.98 25.13
N HIS A 910 21.51 -30.15 26.24
CA HIS A 910 20.61 -29.14 26.77
C HIS A 910 21.36 -27.86 27.18
N ASP A 911 22.47 -27.99 27.91
CA ASP A 911 23.30 -26.86 28.33
C ASP A 911 23.89 -26.11 27.12
N LEU A 912 24.37 -26.84 26.11
CA LEU A 912 24.88 -26.25 24.86
C LEU A 912 23.77 -25.53 24.07
N LEU A 913 22.56 -26.09 24.05
CA LEU A 913 21.42 -25.47 23.38
C LEU A 913 20.98 -24.19 24.10
N LEU A 914 20.98 -24.20 25.44
CA LEU A 914 20.73 -23.01 26.25
C LEU A 914 21.79 -21.93 26.00
N GLU A 915 23.07 -22.28 25.96
CA GLU A 915 24.15 -21.33 25.65
C GLU A 915 23.98 -20.73 24.24
N ARG A 916 23.62 -21.56 23.25
CA ARG A 916 23.34 -21.11 21.89
C ARG A 916 22.12 -20.18 21.84
N HIS A 917 21.06 -20.51 22.57
CA HIS A 917 19.85 -19.68 22.65
C HIS A 917 20.16 -18.33 23.29
N ASN A 918 20.88 -18.32 24.42
CA ASN A 918 21.32 -17.11 25.10
C ASN A 918 22.19 -16.24 24.20
N LYS A 919 23.13 -16.84 23.44
CA LYS A 919 23.97 -16.11 22.48
C LYS A 919 23.16 -15.51 21.34
N MET A 920 22.18 -16.25 20.81
CA MET A 920 21.28 -15.73 19.77
C MET A 920 20.43 -14.58 20.31
N LEU A 921 19.89 -14.71 21.52
CA LEU A 921 19.13 -13.64 22.17
C LEU A 921 19.99 -12.37 22.36
N GLN A 922 21.22 -12.51 22.85
CA GLN A 922 22.17 -11.39 22.98
C GLN A 922 22.48 -10.74 21.63
N GLN A 923 22.67 -11.51 20.57
CA GLN A 923 22.89 -10.98 19.22
C GLN A 923 21.67 -10.25 18.68
N THR A 924 20.46 -10.77 18.93
CA THR A 924 19.21 -10.10 18.56
C THR A 924 19.04 -8.78 19.29
N ILE A 925 19.25 -8.76 20.61
CA ILE A 925 19.20 -7.54 21.43
C ILE A 925 20.25 -6.52 20.95
N ALA A 926 21.47 -6.96 20.65
CA ALA A 926 22.52 -6.07 20.14
C ALA A 926 22.16 -5.47 18.77
N LYS A 927 21.63 -6.27 17.84
CA LYS A 927 21.15 -5.78 16.54
C LYS A 927 19.96 -4.83 16.67
N GLU A 928 19.03 -5.12 17.57
CA GLU A 928 17.89 -4.25 17.86
C GLU A 928 18.36 -2.90 18.42
N ALA A 929 19.36 -2.90 19.32
CA ALA A 929 19.98 -1.68 19.83
C ALA A 929 20.68 -0.87 18.73
N GLU A 930 21.43 -1.53 17.84
CA GLU A 930 22.11 -0.89 16.70
C GLU A 930 21.08 -0.26 15.72
N LEU A 931 19.99 -0.98 15.42
CA LEU A 931 18.91 -0.44 14.57
C LEU A 931 18.21 0.75 15.23
N ARG A 932 17.96 0.70 16.54
CA ARG A 932 17.40 1.84 17.30
C ARG A 932 18.32 3.05 17.25
N GLU A 933 19.63 2.86 17.44
CA GLU A 933 20.60 3.95 17.34
C GLU A 933 20.61 4.56 15.93
N ARG A 934 20.62 3.72 14.89
CA ARG A 934 20.58 4.18 13.49
C ARG A 934 19.30 4.93 13.14
N LEU A 935 18.16 4.53 13.70
CA LEU A 935 16.90 5.26 13.54
C LEU A 935 16.96 6.63 14.21
N LEU A 936 17.55 6.72 15.41
CA LEU A 936 17.73 8.00 16.10
C LEU A 936 18.67 8.94 15.34
N THR A 937 19.78 8.44 14.80
CA THR A 937 20.71 9.25 13.99
C THR A 937 20.01 9.76 12.73
N LEU A 938 19.34 8.88 11.97
CA LEU A 938 18.59 9.28 10.77
C LEU A 938 17.46 10.26 11.08
N HIS A 939 16.78 10.11 12.23
CA HIS A 939 15.76 11.07 12.66
C HIS A 939 16.38 12.45 12.95
N SER A 940 17.54 12.49 13.62
CA SER A 940 18.26 13.73 13.90
C SER A 940 18.76 14.40 12.61
N GLU A 941 19.30 13.64 11.66
CA GLU A 941 19.74 14.14 10.34
C GLU A 941 18.56 14.68 9.53
N ASN A 942 17.43 13.96 9.49
CA ASN A 942 16.21 14.44 8.85
C ASN A 942 15.69 15.73 9.49
N SER A 943 15.75 15.85 10.82
CA SER A 943 15.34 17.07 11.51
C SER A 943 16.26 18.25 11.20
N ALA A 944 17.57 18.02 11.09
CA ALA A 944 18.56 19.02 10.70
C ALA A 944 18.34 19.48 9.25
N LEU A 945 18.20 18.55 8.31
CA LEU A 945 17.94 18.85 6.89
C LEU A 945 16.62 19.60 6.70
N ARG A 946 15.55 19.23 7.44
CA ARG A 946 14.29 19.97 7.43
C ARG A 946 14.45 21.40 7.95
N SER A 947 15.26 21.59 9.00
CA SER A 947 15.56 22.92 9.53
C SER A 947 16.37 23.76 8.53
N GLU A 948 17.40 23.20 7.90
CA GLU A 948 18.20 23.87 6.88
C GLU A 948 17.35 24.26 5.66
N HIS A 949 16.49 23.34 5.19
CA HIS A 949 15.56 23.62 4.11
C HIS A 949 14.59 24.74 4.48
N SER A 950 13.99 24.67 5.68
CA SER A 950 13.12 25.74 6.19
C SER A 950 13.84 27.09 6.28
N GLN A 951 15.12 27.09 6.66
CA GLN A 951 15.93 28.30 6.72
C GLN A 951 16.24 28.86 5.33
N SER A 952 16.58 27.99 4.36
CA SER A 952 16.82 28.39 2.96
C SER A 952 15.56 28.98 2.33
N VAL A 953 14.39 28.35 2.57
CA VAL A 953 13.09 28.88 2.12
C VAL A 953 12.79 30.24 2.76
N ALA A 954 13.03 30.40 4.06
CA ALA A 954 12.85 31.68 4.74
C ALA A 954 13.77 32.77 4.17
N GLN A 955 15.03 32.45 3.85
CA GLN A 955 15.97 33.38 3.24
C GLN A 955 15.55 33.80 1.83
N LEU A 956 15.19 32.84 0.97
CA LEU A 956 14.72 33.13 -0.39
C LEU A 956 13.42 33.97 -0.38
N THR A 957 12.52 33.68 0.56
CA THR A 957 11.27 34.44 0.74
C THR A 957 11.56 35.87 1.17
N ALA A 958 12.45 36.06 2.15
CA ALA A 958 12.88 37.38 2.59
C ALA A 958 13.56 38.18 1.47
N GLN A 959 14.39 37.53 0.63
CA GLN A 959 15.01 38.16 -0.53
C GLN A 959 13.98 38.58 -1.58
N ALA A 960 13.00 37.71 -1.88
CA ALA A 960 11.92 38.03 -2.81
C ALA A 960 11.06 39.20 -2.31
N ASP A 961 10.77 39.25 -1.00
CA ASP A 961 10.00 40.34 -0.41
C ASP A 961 10.77 41.66 -0.37
N ALA A 962 12.09 41.63 -0.13
CA ALA A 962 12.95 42.81 -0.22
C ALA A 962 13.05 43.37 -1.65
N LEU A 963 13.13 42.49 -2.66
CA LEU A 963 13.10 42.91 -4.06
C LEU A 963 11.73 43.51 -4.43
N ARG A 964 10.63 42.87 -3.99
CA ARG A 964 9.28 43.40 -4.19
C ARG A 964 9.07 44.76 -3.50
N SER A 965 9.62 44.97 -2.30
CA SER A 965 9.54 46.27 -1.63
C SER A 965 10.35 47.33 -2.37
N SER A 966 11.56 47.00 -2.85
CA SER A 966 12.37 47.92 -3.66
C SER A 966 11.66 48.33 -4.96
N PHE A 967 11.07 47.38 -5.70
CA PHE A 967 10.29 47.72 -6.89
C PHE A 967 9.04 48.54 -6.56
N ARG A 968 8.36 48.26 -5.44
CA ARG A 968 7.23 49.09 -4.97
C ARG A 968 7.66 50.53 -4.69
N GLU A 969 8.80 50.72 -4.02
CA GLU A 969 9.36 52.04 -3.74
C GLU A 969 9.75 52.79 -5.03
N GLN A 970 10.36 52.12 -6.01
CA GLN A 970 10.67 52.70 -7.32
C GLN A 970 9.41 53.16 -8.07
N VAL A 971 8.35 52.35 -8.07
CA VAL A 971 7.07 52.73 -8.68
C VAL A 971 6.45 53.93 -7.97
N HIS A 972 6.49 53.96 -6.63
CA HIS A 972 6.01 55.11 -5.87
C HIS A 972 6.81 56.38 -6.18
N HIS A 973 8.14 56.29 -6.25
CA HIS A 973 8.99 57.44 -6.60
C HIS A 973 8.65 57.99 -8.00
N LEU A 974 8.51 57.13 -9.01
CA LEU A 974 8.11 57.54 -10.36
C LEU A 974 6.72 58.18 -10.38
N GLN A 975 5.78 57.65 -9.60
CA GLN A 975 4.44 58.24 -9.46
C GLN A 975 4.48 59.63 -8.81
N ASP A 976 5.31 59.83 -7.79
CA ASP A 976 5.46 61.12 -7.11
C ASP A 976 6.16 62.15 -8.01
N GLU A 977 7.14 61.74 -8.83
CA GLU A 977 7.74 62.61 -9.86
C GLU A 977 6.73 63.01 -10.94
N GLN A 978 5.94 62.06 -11.44
CA GLN A 978 4.85 62.35 -12.37
C GLN A 978 3.82 63.29 -11.74
N ARG A 979 3.47 63.10 -10.47
CA ARG A 979 2.58 64.02 -9.74
C ARG A 979 3.18 65.42 -9.65
N SER A 980 4.45 65.54 -9.28
CA SER A 980 5.14 66.83 -9.14
C SER A 980 5.25 67.58 -10.47
N THR A 981 5.56 66.87 -11.56
CA THR A 981 5.62 67.46 -12.91
C THR A 981 4.25 67.95 -13.37
N VAL A 982 3.18 67.18 -13.12
CA VAL A 982 1.80 67.60 -13.39
C VAL A 982 1.43 68.83 -12.55
N GLU A 983 1.73 68.86 -11.26
CA GLU A 983 1.49 70.02 -10.39
C GLU A 983 2.22 71.27 -10.90
N MET A 984 3.47 71.12 -11.39
CA MET A 984 4.23 72.21 -11.98
C MET A 984 3.56 72.76 -13.25
N LEU A 985 3.14 71.88 -14.16
CA LEU A 985 2.44 72.26 -15.40
C LEU A 985 1.10 72.95 -15.09
N GLN A 986 0.36 72.43 -14.11
CA GLN A 986 -0.88 73.03 -13.62
C GLN A 986 -0.64 74.48 -13.15
N GLN A 987 0.42 74.71 -12.36
CA GLN A 987 0.80 76.04 -11.90
C GLN A 987 1.18 76.98 -13.06
N GLN A 988 1.85 76.48 -14.11
CA GLN A 988 2.19 77.28 -15.28
C GLN A 988 0.93 77.69 -16.06
N ILE A 989 -0.02 76.76 -16.25
CA ILE A 989 -1.31 77.04 -16.89
C ILE A 989 -2.07 78.13 -16.11
N SER A 990 -2.19 78.00 -14.79
CA SER A 990 -2.87 79.01 -13.96
C SER A 990 -2.21 80.40 -14.03
N ARG A 991 -0.88 80.47 -14.20
CA ARG A 991 -0.18 81.76 -14.41
C ARG A 991 -0.50 82.37 -15.77
N LEU A 992 -0.57 81.57 -16.84
CA LEU A 992 -0.92 82.04 -18.18
C LEU A 992 -2.38 82.49 -18.25
N GLU A 993 -3.30 81.75 -17.62
CA GLU A 993 -4.70 82.13 -17.50
C GLU A 993 -4.86 83.50 -16.79
N ALA A 994 -4.10 83.75 -15.72
CA ALA A 994 -4.11 85.03 -15.03
C ALA A 994 -3.59 86.20 -15.89
N GLN A 995 -2.60 85.96 -16.77
CA GLN A 995 -2.06 86.97 -17.69
C GLN A 995 -3.05 87.31 -18.81
N LEU A 996 -3.74 86.32 -19.37
CA LEU A 996 -4.77 86.53 -20.39
C LEU A 996 -5.97 87.31 -19.81
N PHE A 997 -6.36 87.03 -18.58
CA PHE A 997 -7.42 87.75 -17.89
C PHE A 997 -7.09 89.25 -17.67
N GLN A 998 -5.81 89.61 -17.57
CA GLN A 998 -5.37 91.01 -17.47
C GLN A 998 -5.43 91.76 -18.80
N LEU A 999 -5.12 91.10 -19.93
CA LEU A 999 -5.10 91.71 -21.26
C LEU A 999 -6.49 91.98 -21.83
N GLN A 1000 -7.52 91.25 -21.39
CA GLN A 1000 -8.90 91.40 -21.89
C GLN A 1000 -9.63 92.65 -21.34
N LYS A 1001 -8.98 93.48 -20.50
CA LYS A 1001 -9.64 94.58 -19.75
C LYS A 1001 -9.34 96.02 -20.21
N GLU A 1002 -8.68 96.27 -21.35
CA GLU A 1002 -8.40 97.65 -21.85
C GLU A 1002 -8.97 97.99 -23.26
N PRO A 1003 -9.48 99.23 -23.51
CA PRO A 1003 -9.99 99.66 -24.83
C PRO A 1003 -9.18 100.76 -25.58
N SER A 1004 -9.36 100.83 -26.92
CA SER A 1004 -9.40 102.01 -27.85
C SER A 1004 -8.18 102.51 -28.71
N SER A 1005 -8.38 102.44 -30.04
CA SER A 1005 -8.20 103.38 -31.19
C SER A 1005 -7.01 104.38 -31.42
N THR A 1006 -6.58 104.43 -32.71
CA THR A 1006 -6.21 105.61 -33.59
C THR A 1006 -4.72 105.97 -33.87
N GLY A 1007 -4.31 105.97 -35.16
CA GLY A 1007 -3.77 107.19 -35.83
C GLY A 1007 -2.30 107.34 -36.31
N SER A 1008 -2.08 107.17 -37.64
CA SER A 1008 -1.25 107.96 -38.62
C SER A 1008 0.31 108.13 -38.58
N ALA A 1009 1.00 107.52 -39.58
CA ALA A 1009 1.86 108.05 -40.71
C ALA A 1009 2.86 109.25 -40.53
N PRO A 1010 3.81 109.59 -41.49
CA PRO A 1010 4.52 108.87 -42.59
C PRO A 1010 6.05 109.25 -42.79
N VAL A 1011 6.72 108.71 -43.86
CA VAL A 1011 7.59 109.40 -44.90
C VAL A 1011 8.99 108.79 -45.27
N GLN A 1012 9.10 108.31 -46.53
CA GLN A 1012 10.22 108.30 -47.55
C GLN A 1012 11.51 107.44 -47.37
N GLN A 1013 12.19 106.89 -48.40
CA GLN A 1013 11.99 106.58 -49.84
C GLN A 1013 13.29 105.88 -50.37
N ILE A 1014 13.21 104.98 -51.37
CA ILE A 1014 14.07 104.85 -52.60
C ILE A 1014 13.99 103.42 -53.23
N ARG A 1015 14.05 103.38 -54.57
CA ARG A 1015 13.63 102.35 -55.56
C ARG A 1015 14.58 101.14 -55.77
N LYS A 1016 13.96 99.94 -55.97
CA LYS A 1016 14.14 98.78 -56.92
C LYS A 1016 15.53 98.36 -57.46
N PRO A 1017 15.74 97.10 -57.97
CA PRO A 1017 14.90 95.86 -57.95
C PRO A 1017 15.65 94.53 -57.61
N LEU A 1018 14.87 93.43 -57.39
CA LEU A 1018 15.08 91.95 -57.42
C LEU A 1018 16.49 91.32 -57.66
N PRO A 1019 16.77 90.01 -57.32
CA PRO A 1019 15.96 89.01 -56.59
C PRO A 1019 16.69 88.10 -55.55
N ASP A 1020 15.89 87.29 -54.85
CA ASP A 1020 16.15 85.94 -54.32
C ASP A 1020 16.73 85.71 -52.89
N ARG A 1021 16.21 84.63 -52.26
CA ARG A 1021 16.77 83.80 -51.16
C ARG A 1021 16.45 84.11 -49.66
N LYS A 1022 15.97 83.03 -48.99
CA LYS A 1022 16.15 82.55 -47.59
C LYS A 1022 15.37 83.15 -46.38
N LEU A 1023 14.76 82.19 -45.68
CA LEU A 1023 14.71 81.88 -44.22
C LEU A 1023 13.96 82.74 -43.18
N ALA A 1024 13.25 81.95 -42.34
CA ALA A 1024 13.11 82.00 -40.88
C ALA A 1024 11.77 82.48 -40.29
N ASP A 1025 11.12 81.51 -39.62
CA ASP A 1025 10.43 81.56 -38.31
C ASP A 1025 9.25 82.53 -38.11
N MET A 1026 8.14 82.17 -37.44
CA MET A 1026 8.01 81.25 -36.31
C MET A 1026 6.52 80.91 -36.05
N ALA A 1027 6.27 79.63 -35.78
CA ALA A 1027 5.27 79.01 -34.86
C ALA A 1027 3.77 79.41 -34.89
N VAL A 1028 2.89 78.39 -34.89
CA VAL A 1028 2.09 77.96 -33.72
C VAL A 1028 1.70 76.48 -33.87
N CYS A 1029 1.86 75.74 -32.78
CA CYS A 1029 1.52 74.34 -32.52
C CYS A 1029 0.02 74.04 -32.59
N GLU A 1030 -0.37 72.79 -32.90
CA GLU A 1030 -0.75 71.81 -31.87
C GLU A 1030 -1.13 70.43 -32.42
N LEU A 1031 -0.79 69.44 -31.59
CA LEU A 1031 -1.36 68.10 -31.44
C LEU A 1031 -0.96 66.95 -32.40
N GLN A 1032 -0.25 66.00 -31.79
CA GLN A 1032 -0.69 64.61 -31.58
C GLN A 1032 0.12 63.53 -32.32
N ASN A 1033 0.84 62.75 -31.50
CA ASN A 1033 1.02 61.30 -31.56
C ASN A 1033 1.38 60.65 -32.91
N MET A 1034 2.60 60.11 -33.02
CA MET A 1034 2.87 58.66 -32.89
C MET A 1034 4.24 58.27 -33.48
N ALA A 1035 4.98 57.53 -32.65
CA ALA A 1035 5.83 56.38 -32.95
C ALA A 1035 6.69 56.40 -34.23
N ARG A 1036 7.97 56.71 -34.03
CA ARG A 1036 9.06 56.09 -34.79
C ARG A 1036 9.25 54.66 -34.30
N GLU A 1037 9.32 53.76 -35.27
CA GLU A 1037 9.83 52.40 -35.18
C GLU A 1037 11.35 52.48 -35.09
N GLU A 1038 11.91 52.14 -33.93
CA GLU A 1038 13.28 51.63 -33.86
C GLU A 1038 13.20 50.10 -33.91
N GLY A 1039 14.00 49.55 -34.82
CA GLY A 1039 14.29 48.14 -34.88
C GLY A 1039 14.88 47.65 -33.56
N GLU A 1040 14.43 46.45 -33.22
CA GLU A 1040 14.90 45.63 -32.11
C GLU A 1040 16.31 45.10 -32.44
N GLY A 1041 17.31 45.54 -31.68
CA GLY A 1041 18.33 44.66 -31.11
C GLY A 1041 18.29 44.93 -29.60
N MET A 1042 18.48 44.03 -28.65
CA MET A 1042 19.24 42.78 -28.58
C MET A 1042 18.99 42.23 -27.16
N GLU A 1043 19.14 40.93 -26.92
CA GLU A 1043 19.35 40.35 -25.58
C GLU A 1043 20.70 39.61 -25.66
N THR A 1044 21.68 39.74 -24.75
CA THR A 1044 21.65 39.77 -23.27
C THR A 1044 22.90 40.45 -22.67
N ALA A 1045 22.81 40.82 -21.39
CA ALA A 1045 23.84 41.49 -20.59
C ALA A 1045 24.86 40.56 -19.89
N GLU A 1046 26.08 41.05 -19.70
CA GLU A 1046 26.92 41.06 -18.47
C GLU A 1046 27.91 42.24 -18.64
N ALA A 1047 28.26 43.13 -17.70
CA ALA A 1047 27.79 43.53 -16.39
C ALA A 1047 28.43 44.91 -16.09
N GLU A 1048 27.82 45.63 -15.15
CA GLU A 1048 28.40 46.68 -14.30
C GLU A 1048 28.51 48.15 -14.79
N LEU A 1049 27.70 48.95 -14.09
CA LEU A 1049 27.49 50.39 -14.06
C LEU A 1049 28.75 51.19 -13.66
N VAL A 1050 28.96 52.36 -14.29
CA VAL A 1050 29.21 53.63 -13.55
C VAL A 1050 28.58 54.80 -14.31
N SER A 1051 27.76 55.53 -13.56
CA SER A 1051 27.06 56.78 -13.85
C SER A 1051 27.96 57.92 -14.36
N THR A 1052 27.46 58.77 -15.26
CA THR A 1052 26.99 60.15 -14.97
C THR A 1052 26.79 60.98 -16.24
N SER A 1053 25.67 61.70 -16.27
CA SER A 1053 25.41 63.03 -16.87
C SER A 1053 25.58 63.25 -18.38
N ASP A 1054 24.43 63.46 -19.03
CA ASP A 1054 24.08 64.64 -19.83
C ASP A 1054 25.23 65.43 -20.50
N SER A 1055 25.34 65.29 -21.81
CA SER A 1055 25.16 66.44 -22.71
C SER A 1055 25.05 65.95 -24.16
N ALA A 1056 24.03 66.43 -24.87
CA ALA A 1056 23.86 66.20 -26.30
C ALA A 1056 25.06 66.76 -27.08
N PRO A 1057 25.56 66.07 -28.13
CA PRO A 1057 26.62 66.64 -28.95
C PRO A 1057 26.10 67.79 -29.82
N PRO A 1058 26.89 68.86 -29.97
CA PRO A 1058 26.55 70.05 -30.76
C PRO A 1058 26.73 69.81 -32.26
N THR A 1059 26.05 70.65 -33.05
CA THR A 1059 25.97 70.58 -34.51
C THR A 1059 27.30 70.95 -35.20
N LEU A 1060 27.55 70.27 -36.32
CA LEU A 1060 28.75 70.24 -37.17
C LEU A 1060 29.32 71.61 -37.64
N GLU A 1061 28.58 72.72 -37.53
CA GLU A 1061 29.09 74.05 -37.92
C GLU A 1061 29.97 74.72 -36.84
N GLN A 1062 29.94 74.24 -35.60
CA GLN A 1062 30.73 74.81 -34.48
C GLN A 1062 32.13 74.17 -34.32
N LEU A 1063 32.43 73.14 -35.11
CA LEU A 1063 33.66 72.34 -35.03
C LEU A 1063 34.69 72.68 -36.12
N LEU A 1064 34.35 73.58 -37.06
CA LEU A 1064 35.24 73.98 -38.15
C LEU A 1064 35.75 75.43 -38.06
N SER A 1065 35.49 76.12 -36.94
CA SER A 1065 36.04 77.46 -36.70
C SER A 1065 36.93 77.50 -35.45
N SER A 1066 38.24 77.62 -35.71
CA SER A 1066 39.31 78.13 -34.84
C SER A 1066 40.14 77.09 -34.05
N PRO A 1067 41.42 77.38 -33.71
CA PRO A 1067 42.56 76.78 -34.41
C PRO A 1067 43.53 75.99 -33.49
N ASP A 1068 44.24 75.03 -34.09
CA ASP A 1068 45.48 74.38 -33.64
C ASP A 1068 46.44 75.37 -32.95
N PRO A 1069 47.04 75.09 -31.76
CA PRO A 1069 48.35 74.39 -31.73
C PRO A 1069 48.77 73.67 -30.42
N LYS A 1070 49.48 72.53 -30.58
CA LYS A 1070 50.72 72.11 -29.87
C LYS A 1070 50.73 71.78 -28.36
N GLN A 1071 51.45 70.68 -28.05
CA GLN A 1071 51.93 70.17 -26.73
C GLN A 1071 50.79 69.58 -25.86
N GLU A 1072 50.77 68.32 -25.41
CA GLU A 1072 51.81 67.45 -24.87
C GLU A 1072 51.25 65.99 -24.74
N PRO A 1073 52.01 64.99 -24.25
CA PRO A 1073 52.37 63.78 -24.97
C PRO A 1073 51.33 62.63 -24.98
N PHE A 1074 51.33 61.95 -26.12
CA PHE A 1074 50.92 60.57 -26.32
C PHE A 1074 51.70 59.64 -25.37
N VAL A 1075 51.02 59.01 -24.40
CA VAL A 1075 51.57 57.88 -23.62
C VAL A 1075 50.90 56.62 -24.13
N TRP A 1076 51.72 55.71 -24.67
CA TRP A 1076 51.31 54.41 -25.16
C TRP A 1076 50.57 53.61 -24.08
N GLN A 1077 49.56 52.88 -24.55
CA GLN A 1077 48.92 51.69 -23.97
C GLN A 1077 49.66 51.08 -22.77
N VAL A 1078 48.93 50.90 -21.67
CA VAL A 1078 49.31 49.90 -20.67
C VAL A 1078 49.16 48.53 -21.32
N GLU A 1079 50.28 47.91 -21.61
CA GLU A 1079 50.39 46.52 -22.04
C GLU A 1079 49.67 45.63 -21.01
N PRO A 1080 48.72 44.76 -21.42
CA PRO A 1080 47.97 43.93 -20.49
C PRO A 1080 48.95 43.06 -19.71
N THR A 1081 48.87 43.13 -18.38
CA THR A 1081 49.76 42.40 -17.49
C THR A 1081 49.65 40.89 -17.75
N LYS A 1082 50.79 40.18 -17.68
CA LYS A 1082 50.89 38.72 -17.88
C LYS A 1082 49.84 37.95 -17.07
N ASP A 1083 49.49 38.47 -15.90
CA ASP A 1083 48.49 37.87 -15.02
C ASP A 1083 47.07 37.98 -15.59
N ASP A 1084 46.69 39.10 -16.23
CA ASP A 1084 45.37 39.28 -16.85
C ASP A 1084 45.21 38.39 -18.11
N LEU A 1085 46.28 38.27 -18.90
CA LEU A 1085 46.32 37.31 -20.02
C LEU A 1085 46.30 35.86 -19.52
N SER A 1086 46.98 35.54 -18.42
CA SER A 1086 46.93 34.21 -17.82
C SER A 1086 45.56 33.91 -17.22
N GLN A 1087 44.87 34.92 -16.68
CA GLN A 1087 43.53 34.79 -16.14
C GLN A 1087 42.52 34.55 -17.26
N ARG A 1088 42.58 35.34 -18.35
CA ARG A 1088 41.76 35.14 -19.56
C ARG A 1088 42.04 33.81 -20.25
N LEU A 1089 43.31 33.40 -20.31
CA LEU A 1089 43.67 32.08 -20.81
C LEU A 1089 43.11 30.99 -19.90
N SER A 1090 43.23 31.13 -18.58
CA SER A 1090 42.72 30.13 -17.63
C SER A 1090 41.19 30.04 -17.61
N THR A 1091 40.47 31.15 -17.84
CA THR A 1091 39.01 31.14 -17.96
C THR A 1091 38.58 30.53 -19.30
N ALA A 1092 39.28 30.83 -20.40
CA ALA A 1092 39.05 30.19 -21.69
C ALA A 1092 39.41 28.69 -21.67
N THR A 1093 40.47 28.30 -20.97
CA THR A 1093 40.82 26.88 -20.77
C THR A 1093 39.77 26.17 -19.93
N ARG A 1094 39.30 26.78 -18.84
CA ARG A 1094 38.22 26.21 -18.02
C ARG A 1094 36.89 26.10 -18.77
N SER A 1095 36.56 27.07 -19.63
CA SER A 1095 35.36 26.97 -20.46
C SER A 1095 35.51 25.90 -21.54
N LEU A 1096 36.70 25.73 -22.12
CA LEU A 1096 37.02 24.62 -23.03
C LEU A 1096 36.94 23.26 -22.34
N GLU A 1097 37.47 23.13 -21.12
CA GLU A 1097 37.39 21.91 -20.32
C GLU A 1097 35.94 21.55 -19.97
N HIS A 1098 35.11 22.55 -19.64
CA HIS A 1098 33.68 22.37 -19.39
C HIS A 1098 32.93 21.94 -20.66
N MET A 1099 33.16 22.62 -21.79
CA MET A 1099 32.61 22.23 -23.10
C MET A 1099 33.03 20.81 -23.50
N ASN A 1100 34.29 20.45 -23.27
CA ASN A 1100 34.81 19.12 -23.58
C ASN A 1100 34.22 18.04 -22.64
N SER A 1101 33.95 18.39 -21.38
CA SER A 1101 33.25 17.50 -20.44
C SER A 1101 31.80 17.29 -20.86
N LEU A 1102 31.09 18.34 -21.25
CA LEU A 1102 29.72 18.25 -21.79
C LEU A 1102 29.68 17.46 -23.10
N LEU A 1103 30.70 17.60 -23.96
CA LEU A 1103 30.80 16.81 -25.18
C LEU A 1103 31.00 15.32 -24.86
N HIS A 1104 31.89 14.98 -23.92
CA HIS A 1104 32.07 13.59 -23.51
C HIS A 1104 30.83 13.01 -22.81
N GLU A 1105 30.10 13.80 -22.02
CA GLU A 1105 28.82 13.40 -21.44
C GLU A 1105 27.76 13.19 -22.54
N SER A 1106 27.72 14.05 -23.55
CA SER A 1106 26.86 13.90 -24.73
C SER A 1106 27.24 12.66 -25.57
N GLU A 1107 28.53 12.41 -25.80
CA GLU A 1107 29.02 11.21 -26.50
C GLU A 1107 28.69 9.93 -25.72
N ALA A 1108 28.86 9.95 -24.39
CA ALA A 1108 28.55 8.82 -23.52
C ALA A 1108 27.03 8.53 -23.49
N THR A 1109 26.20 9.56 -23.34
CA THR A 1109 24.74 9.40 -23.39
C THR A 1109 24.27 8.92 -24.76
N ASN A 1110 24.86 9.40 -25.85
CA ASN A 1110 24.56 8.92 -27.20
C ASN A 1110 24.97 7.45 -27.40
N ALA A 1111 26.12 7.02 -26.89
CA ALA A 1111 26.53 5.61 -26.91
C ALA A 1111 25.54 4.71 -26.14
N VAL A 1112 25.07 5.15 -24.96
CA VAL A 1112 24.05 4.43 -24.18
C VAL A 1112 22.72 4.36 -24.94
N LEU A 1113 22.28 5.46 -25.55
CA LEU A 1113 21.06 5.48 -26.36
C LEU A 1113 21.18 4.56 -27.58
N MET A 1114 22.34 4.51 -28.24
CA MET A 1114 22.58 3.56 -29.34
C MET A 1114 22.52 2.09 -28.87
N GLU A 1115 23.06 1.77 -27.70
CA GLU A 1115 22.95 0.44 -27.11
C GLU A 1115 21.49 0.09 -26.74
N GLN A 1116 20.77 1.03 -26.14
CA GLN A 1116 19.33 0.87 -25.86
C GLN A 1116 18.52 0.66 -27.15
N ILE A 1117 18.80 1.41 -28.21
CA ILE A 1117 18.16 1.21 -29.53
C ILE A 1117 18.47 -0.18 -30.07
N SER A 1118 19.71 -0.67 -29.91
CA SER A 1118 20.09 -2.03 -30.32
C SER A 1118 19.31 -3.10 -29.54
N VAL A 1119 19.24 -2.95 -28.21
CA VAL A 1119 18.49 -3.85 -27.31
C VAL A 1119 17.01 -3.82 -27.64
N LEU A 1120 16.39 -2.64 -27.76
CA LEU A 1120 14.98 -2.48 -28.12
C LEU A 1120 14.67 -3.08 -29.48
N LYS A 1121 15.52 -2.87 -30.50
CA LYS A 1121 15.38 -3.54 -31.81
C LYS A 1121 15.51 -5.06 -31.69
N SER A 1122 16.38 -5.57 -30.82
CA SER A 1122 16.51 -7.01 -30.58
C SER A 1122 15.28 -7.59 -29.86
N GLU A 1123 14.71 -6.86 -28.91
CA GLU A 1123 13.49 -7.21 -28.18
C GLU A 1123 12.25 -7.14 -29.08
N LEU A 1124 12.12 -6.11 -29.92
CA LEU A 1124 11.06 -6.00 -30.92
C LEU A 1124 11.09 -7.21 -31.87
N ARG A 1125 12.27 -7.51 -32.44
CA ARG A 1125 12.45 -8.71 -33.27
C ARG A 1125 12.22 -10.02 -32.51
N ARG A 1126 12.42 -10.05 -31.18
CA ARG A 1126 12.09 -11.22 -30.34
C ARG A 1126 10.58 -11.35 -30.17
N LEU A 1127 9.88 -10.26 -29.92
CA LEU A 1127 8.42 -10.22 -29.77
C LEU A 1127 7.70 -10.54 -31.08
N GLU A 1128 8.16 -10.00 -32.21
CA GLU A 1128 7.64 -10.34 -33.56
C GLU A 1128 7.75 -11.84 -33.83
N ARG A 1129 8.93 -12.43 -33.61
CA ARG A 1129 9.14 -13.89 -33.73
C ARG A 1129 8.25 -14.68 -32.76
N ASN A 1130 7.98 -14.15 -31.56
CA ASN A 1130 7.10 -14.81 -30.61
C ASN A 1130 5.63 -14.79 -31.06
N GLN A 1131 5.16 -13.67 -31.60
CA GLN A 1131 3.83 -13.54 -32.17
C GLN A 1131 3.65 -14.46 -33.39
N GLU A 1132 4.68 -14.61 -34.22
CA GLU A 1132 4.68 -15.57 -35.31
C GLU A 1132 4.66 -17.03 -34.81
N ARG A 1133 5.35 -17.34 -33.70
CA ARG A 1133 5.26 -18.65 -33.06
C ARG A 1133 3.85 -18.93 -32.56
N GLU A 1134 3.16 -17.96 -31.97
CA GLU A 1134 1.76 -18.11 -31.53
C GLU A 1134 0.83 -18.50 -32.67
N LYS A 1135 1.00 -17.92 -33.86
CA LYS A 1135 0.26 -18.33 -35.08
C LYS A 1135 0.54 -19.79 -35.47
N SER A 1136 1.71 -20.32 -35.12
CA SER A 1136 2.13 -21.70 -35.40
C SER A 1136 1.84 -22.70 -34.26
N VAL A 1137 1.27 -22.27 -33.11
CA VAL A 1137 0.97 -23.12 -31.93
C VAL A 1137 -0.02 -24.24 -32.23
N ALA A 1138 -0.88 -24.09 -33.25
CA ALA A 1138 -1.76 -25.17 -33.70
C ALA A 1138 -0.99 -26.44 -34.17
N ASN A 1139 0.31 -26.31 -34.48
CA ASN A 1139 1.16 -27.36 -35.05
C ASN A 1139 2.17 -27.96 -34.05
N LEU A 1140 1.93 -27.88 -32.73
CA LEU A 1140 2.87 -28.41 -31.72
C LEU A 1140 3.17 -29.91 -31.88
N GLU A 1141 2.22 -30.72 -32.33
CA GLU A 1141 2.45 -32.15 -32.59
C GLU A 1141 3.37 -32.38 -33.80
N TYR A 1142 3.20 -31.57 -34.85
CA TYR A 1142 4.10 -31.59 -36.01
C TYR A 1142 5.51 -31.15 -35.64
N LEU A 1143 5.64 -30.06 -34.85
CA LEU A 1143 6.92 -29.59 -34.34
C LEU A 1143 7.62 -30.65 -33.49
N LYS A 1144 6.91 -31.32 -32.58
CA LYS A 1144 7.44 -32.44 -31.78
C LYS A 1144 8.04 -33.52 -32.68
N ASN A 1145 7.33 -33.92 -33.75
CA ASN A 1145 7.79 -34.94 -34.68
C ASN A 1145 9.01 -34.49 -35.48
N VAL A 1146 9.05 -33.24 -35.93
CA VAL A 1146 10.18 -32.67 -36.68
C VAL A 1146 11.42 -32.53 -35.79
N VAL A 1147 11.28 -32.06 -34.55
CA VAL A 1147 12.38 -31.91 -33.58
C VAL A 1147 12.93 -33.28 -33.16
N LEU A 1148 12.06 -34.26 -32.89
CA LEU A 1148 12.50 -35.62 -32.61
C LEU A 1148 13.28 -36.23 -33.78
N ARG A 1149 12.82 -36.03 -35.02
CA ARG A 1149 13.57 -36.46 -36.22
C ARG A 1149 14.91 -35.73 -36.32
N PHE A 1150 14.96 -34.43 -36.04
CA PHE A 1150 16.19 -33.65 -36.09
C PHE A 1150 17.24 -34.08 -35.06
N MET A 1151 16.81 -34.46 -33.84
CA MET A 1151 17.72 -34.97 -32.80
C MET A 1151 18.23 -36.39 -33.10
N LEU A 1152 17.40 -37.25 -33.70
CA LEU A 1152 17.73 -38.65 -33.97
C LEU A 1152 18.56 -38.84 -35.26
N LEU A 1153 18.54 -37.87 -36.18
CA LEU A 1153 19.31 -37.94 -37.42
C LEU A 1153 20.80 -37.56 -37.20
N PRO A 1154 21.73 -38.33 -37.80
CA PRO A 1154 23.16 -37.98 -37.80
C PRO A 1154 23.41 -36.69 -38.60
N ALA A 1155 24.57 -36.05 -38.39
CA ALA A 1155 24.98 -34.89 -39.18
C ALA A 1155 25.02 -35.24 -40.68
N GLY A 1156 24.41 -34.41 -41.53
CA GLY A 1156 24.23 -34.72 -42.94
C GLY A 1156 23.13 -33.89 -43.62
N SER A 1157 22.96 -34.09 -44.93
CA SER A 1157 22.03 -33.32 -45.78
C SER A 1157 20.56 -33.42 -45.31
N GLU A 1158 20.16 -34.54 -44.73
CA GLU A 1158 18.80 -34.75 -44.20
C GLU A 1158 18.53 -33.88 -42.97
N LYS A 1159 19.53 -33.68 -42.11
CA LYS A 1159 19.43 -32.79 -40.94
C LYS A 1159 19.38 -31.32 -41.35
N GLN A 1160 20.09 -30.94 -42.40
CA GLN A 1160 20.01 -29.60 -43.00
C GLN A 1160 18.64 -29.34 -43.66
N ALA A 1161 18.05 -30.35 -44.31
CA ALA A 1161 16.75 -30.22 -44.96
C ALA A 1161 15.60 -29.95 -43.97
N LEU A 1162 15.74 -30.38 -42.70
CA LEU A 1162 14.78 -30.10 -41.63
C LEU A 1162 14.94 -28.69 -41.04
N LEU A 1163 16.07 -28.02 -41.27
CA LEU A 1163 16.40 -26.73 -40.65
C LEU A 1163 15.48 -25.58 -41.10
N PRO A 1164 15.11 -25.45 -42.39
CA PRO A 1164 14.09 -24.48 -42.82
C PRO A 1164 12.74 -24.72 -42.13
N VAL A 1165 12.32 -25.98 -41.99
CA VAL A 1165 11.05 -26.34 -41.33
C VAL A 1165 11.07 -25.96 -39.86
N ILE A 1166 12.16 -26.26 -39.15
CA ILE A 1166 12.35 -25.88 -37.75
C ILE A 1166 12.41 -24.36 -37.61
N HIS A 1167 13.09 -23.66 -38.53
CA HIS A 1167 13.16 -22.20 -38.53
C HIS A 1167 11.80 -21.55 -38.75
N THR A 1168 10.97 -22.06 -39.66
CA THR A 1168 9.61 -21.54 -39.88
C THR A 1168 8.67 -21.82 -38.69
N LEU A 1169 8.82 -22.96 -38.01
CA LEU A 1169 7.97 -23.30 -36.85
C LEU A 1169 8.42 -22.64 -35.54
N LEU A 1170 9.73 -22.48 -35.31
CA LEU A 1170 10.28 -21.93 -34.07
C LEU A 1170 10.72 -20.47 -34.20
N GLN A 1171 10.67 -19.89 -35.40
CA GLN A 1171 11.14 -18.53 -35.70
C GLN A 1171 12.49 -18.24 -35.05
N LEU A 1172 13.47 -19.08 -35.41
CA LEU A 1172 14.82 -19.01 -34.86
C LEU A 1172 15.50 -17.70 -35.26
N SER A 1173 16.27 -17.12 -34.34
CA SER A 1173 17.13 -15.98 -34.65
C SER A 1173 18.20 -16.38 -35.68
N PRO A 1174 18.77 -15.41 -36.41
CA PRO A 1174 19.89 -15.67 -37.32
C PRO A 1174 21.04 -16.41 -36.64
N ASP A 1175 21.34 -16.08 -35.38
CA ASP A 1175 22.39 -16.72 -34.58
C ASP A 1175 22.05 -18.18 -34.22
N GLU A 1176 20.81 -18.44 -33.81
CA GLU A 1176 20.33 -19.81 -33.52
C GLU A 1176 20.29 -20.66 -34.80
N LYS A 1177 19.85 -20.07 -35.92
CA LYS A 1177 19.84 -20.72 -37.23
C LYS A 1177 21.26 -21.07 -37.67
N SER A 1178 22.22 -20.16 -37.45
CA SER A 1178 23.64 -20.37 -37.73
C SER A 1178 24.22 -21.50 -36.87
N LYS A 1179 23.93 -21.51 -35.56
CA LYS A 1179 24.36 -22.59 -34.64
C LYS A 1179 23.78 -23.95 -35.05
N LEU A 1180 22.48 -24.02 -35.34
CA LEU A 1180 21.86 -25.27 -35.80
C LEU A 1180 22.39 -25.70 -37.17
N ALA A 1181 22.77 -24.76 -38.04
CA ALA A 1181 23.38 -25.07 -39.33
C ALA A 1181 24.77 -25.68 -39.16
N ALA A 1182 25.58 -25.13 -38.25
CA ALA A 1182 26.88 -25.71 -37.86
C ALA A 1182 26.74 -27.12 -37.28
N ILE A 1183 25.74 -27.33 -36.39
CA ILE A 1183 25.41 -28.66 -35.84
C ILE A 1183 24.92 -29.63 -36.93
N ALA A 1184 24.14 -29.15 -37.89
CA ALA A 1184 23.65 -29.95 -39.01
C ALA A 1184 24.78 -30.32 -40.01
N GLN A 1185 25.82 -29.48 -40.12
CA GLN A 1185 27.04 -29.70 -40.90
C GLN A 1185 28.08 -30.57 -40.17
N GLY A 1186 27.98 -30.71 -38.84
CA GLY A 1186 28.89 -31.52 -38.03
C GLY A 1186 30.19 -30.81 -37.65
N GLU A 1187 30.24 -29.47 -37.67
CA GLU A 1187 31.45 -28.69 -37.40
C GLU A 1187 31.81 -28.56 -35.89
N GLU A 1188 31.06 -29.19 -34.99
CA GLU A 1188 31.15 -28.93 -33.55
C GLU A 1188 31.91 -29.98 -32.72
N GLU A 1189 32.86 -30.72 -33.29
CA GLU A 1189 33.80 -31.52 -32.48
C GLU A 1189 35.00 -30.70 -31.95
N ALA A 1190 35.17 -29.43 -32.33
CA ALA A 1190 36.38 -28.65 -31.99
C ALA A 1190 36.23 -27.58 -30.89
N ALA A 1191 35.04 -27.31 -30.35
CA ALA A 1191 34.81 -26.16 -29.45
C ALA A 1191 34.31 -26.50 -28.02
N HIS A 1192 34.41 -27.76 -27.59
CA HIS A 1192 33.97 -28.21 -26.25
C HIS A 1192 34.93 -27.83 -25.09
N SER A 1193 35.51 -26.62 -25.11
CA SER A 1193 36.35 -26.13 -24.01
C SER A 1193 36.07 -24.69 -23.56
N GLY A 1194 34.95 -24.10 -23.96
CA GLY A 1194 34.50 -22.78 -23.49
C GLY A 1194 33.12 -22.86 -22.88
N ARG A 1195 33.03 -23.22 -21.60
CA ARG A 1195 31.79 -23.13 -20.81
C ARG A 1195 31.38 -21.66 -20.75
N SER A 1196 30.58 -21.21 -21.72
CA SER A 1196 29.95 -19.89 -21.71
C SER A 1196 28.91 -19.89 -20.60
N GLY A 1197 29.36 -19.46 -19.42
CA GLY A 1197 28.53 -19.34 -18.23
C GLY A 1197 27.58 -18.16 -18.35
N TRP A 1198 26.57 -18.21 -17.49
CA TRP A 1198 25.51 -17.20 -17.27
C TRP A 1198 26.03 -15.77 -16.97
N THR A 1199 27.34 -15.56 -16.94
CA THR A 1199 28.01 -14.28 -16.72
C THR A 1199 27.89 -13.30 -17.89
N SER A 1200 27.58 -13.77 -19.11
CA SER A 1200 27.38 -12.88 -20.27
C SER A 1200 26.14 -11.98 -20.15
N TYR A 1201 25.15 -12.36 -19.34
CA TYR A 1201 23.93 -11.57 -19.16
C TYR A 1201 24.06 -10.52 -18.04
N LEU A 1202 25.15 -10.54 -17.26
CA LEU A 1202 25.35 -9.63 -16.13
C LEU A 1202 26.20 -8.39 -16.47
N HIS A 1203 26.80 -8.32 -17.66
CA HIS A 1203 27.68 -7.20 -18.02
C HIS A 1203 26.92 -5.92 -18.44
N SER A 1204 25.63 -5.99 -18.74
CA SER A 1204 24.81 -4.83 -19.13
C SER A 1204 24.26 -4.02 -17.95
N TRP A 1205 24.54 -4.42 -16.71
CA TRP A 1205 24.02 -3.74 -15.50
C TRP A 1205 25.10 -3.00 -14.70
N SER A 1206 26.37 -3.06 -15.11
CA SER A 1206 27.49 -2.39 -14.43
C SER A 1206 27.81 -1.02 -15.03
N GLY A 1207 26.78 -0.20 -15.25
CA GLY A 1207 26.88 1.19 -15.72
C GLY A 1207 26.62 2.24 -14.64
N ILE A 1208 26.75 1.88 -13.36
CA ILE A 1208 26.73 2.84 -12.24
C ILE A 1208 28.10 2.80 -11.57
N ARG A 1209 28.95 3.73 -11.98
CA ARG A 1209 30.00 4.29 -11.14
C ARG A 1209 30.26 5.73 -11.52
#